data_AF-A0A7C1ASU4-F1
#
_entry.id   AF-A0A7C1ASU4-F1
#
_cell.length_a   1.000
_cell.length_b   1.000
_cell.length_c   1.000
_cell.angle_alpha   90.00
_cell.angle_beta   90.00
_cell.angle_gamma   90.00
#
_symmetry.space_group_name_H-M   'P 1'
#
loop_
_entity.id
_entity.type
_entity.pdbx_description
1 polymer ?
#
loop_
_entity_poly.entity_id
_entity_poly.type
_entity_poly.pdbx_seq_one_letter_code
_entity_poly.pdbx_strand_id
1 'polypeptide(L)'
;MNLPSIYRSPGKLTIHPVETVIMEIQMSDKNNDSRPSADMRKMDNSNPFLLTTRLRKYYGFTGSEDDLIDSGQLLAERINRRRGASSNPERSVRAGEIDAIGLIDEIFHYLSESYHQTNDRELSPGITEALEGKLGRGSLRESQDYFIDRLPGLKVDSDPVSDRDIPYGTRLKESPRVLVPDEMMMLDLANRNPAFQPLAELFDDKKIKETTSYSELLTHLRDYYRTRPPLGPEEQPLPEFLQAPILFSPDSLSGQLMYIRENWSELLSPELLQSVLLTHDVIKEEEKLRLAGAGPVAGPVWTDSAGGGGSVDEYRDGYGSREAFENFSPDLDWMPRVVLMVKNSYVWLDQLSRRYRRRITRLDQIPDEELDRMSRWGFTGFWLIGIWERSSASRAIKRRCGNPEADASAYSLYDYVISDDLGGQAALNNLKRRAWKRGIRLSSDMVPNHVGIYSKWVIEHPHWFVQSPRSPFPGYRFSGPNLSEDSNVEIYLEDGYWKRSDAAVVFKRVDRATGEVRYLYHGNDGTSMPWNDTAQLDFLKSEVREAVIQTILHVARSFPIIRFDAAMVLTKQHFQRLWYPPLGEGGAIPSRAGRGVSREEFDRLFPREFWREVVNRVAREIPETLLLAEAFWMLEGYFVRTLGMHRVYNSAFMNMLKMEMNDQYRQVIKEILEFDPQILKRFVNFMSNPDEATAVAQFGKGDKYFGVCTMMATMPGLPLFGHGQIEGLIEKYGMEYHKAYWEEPIDEYLVKRHEKEIFPLMKKRHLFSDVTNFYLYDFYLENGSVNEDVFAYSNRYENERSLIVYNNRFCNTSGWIRLSTSRIEKGRGGRKKLVQVDIARGLGLRMADNDYT
;
A
#
# COMPACT_ATOMS: atom_id res chain seq x y z
N MET A 1 -38.70 28.92 -23.50
CA MET A 1 -39.78 28.99 -22.49
C MET A 1 -39.16 28.76 -21.13
N ASN A 2 -39.16 29.83 -20.33
CA ASN A 2 -38.90 30.04 -18.91
C ASN A 2 -38.36 28.90 -18.03
N LEU A 3 -37.12 29.06 -17.59
CA LEU A 3 -36.60 28.68 -16.27
C LEU A 3 -35.97 29.95 -15.66
N PRO A 4 -36.37 30.41 -14.45
CA PRO A 4 -35.79 31.62 -13.87
C PRO A 4 -34.54 31.31 -13.04
N SER A 5 -33.52 32.14 -13.26
CA SER A 5 -32.31 32.30 -12.47
C SER A 5 -32.60 32.89 -11.09
N ILE A 6 -31.99 32.34 -10.03
CA ILE A 6 -31.73 33.09 -8.80
C ILE A 6 -30.31 32.76 -8.32
N TYR A 7 -29.37 33.66 -8.64
CA TYR A 7 -28.14 33.87 -7.89
C TYR A 7 -28.48 34.60 -6.58
N ARG A 8 -28.01 34.10 -5.43
CA ARG A 8 -27.89 34.87 -4.20
C ARG A 8 -26.50 34.65 -3.58
N SER A 9 -25.86 35.77 -3.27
CA SER A 9 -24.51 35.93 -2.74
C SER A 9 -24.30 35.29 -1.36
N PRO A 10 -23.06 34.87 -1.01
CA PRO A 10 -22.73 34.41 0.33
C PRO A 10 -22.56 35.60 1.28
N GLY A 11 -23.38 35.64 2.33
CA GLY A 11 -23.25 36.57 3.45
C GLY A 11 -22.09 36.15 4.37
N LYS A 12 -21.24 37.13 4.70
CA LYS A 12 -20.14 37.03 5.67
C LYS A 12 -20.71 36.77 7.08
N LEU A 13 -20.25 35.71 7.74
CA LEU A 13 -20.37 35.53 9.19
C LEU A 13 -19.00 35.81 9.81
N THR A 14 -18.95 36.91 10.56
CA THR A 14 -17.77 37.43 11.25
C THR A 14 -17.62 36.70 12.58
N ILE A 15 -16.51 35.99 12.76
CA ILE A 15 -16.10 35.41 14.05
C ILE A 15 -15.21 36.43 14.75
N HIS A 16 -15.61 36.91 15.94
CA HIS A 16 -14.75 37.70 16.81
C HIS A 16 -14.10 36.80 17.88
N PRO A 17 -12.80 36.97 18.16
CA PRO A 17 -12.06 36.20 19.15
C PRO A 17 -12.27 36.79 20.56
N VAL A 18 -12.30 35.96 21.60
CA VAL A 18 -12.21 36.42 22.99
C VAL A 18 -10.91 35.90 23.58
N GLU A 19 -10.16 36.86 24.11
CA GLU A 19 -8.76 36.81 24.49
C GLU A 19 -8.52 36.12 25.84
N THR A 20 -7.36 35.48 25.90
CA THR A 20 -6.66 34.96 27.08
C THR A 20 -6.20 36.10 27.99
N VAL A 21 -6.47 36.01 29.29
CA VAL A 21 -5.79 36.84 30.32
C VAL A 21 -5.28 35.94 31.45
N ILE A 22 -3.95 35.96 31.61
CA ILE A 22 -3.17 35.40 32.72
C ILE A 22 -3.06 36.49 33.80
N MET A 23 -3.30 36.15 35.07
CA MET A 23 -2.69 36.87 36.21
C MET A 23 -2.38 35.90 37.37
N GLU A 24 -1.10 35.91 37.75
CA GLU A 24 -0.48 35.28 38.92
C GLU A 24 -0.91 35.95 40.23
N ILE A 25 -1.06 35.18 41.32
CA ILE A 25 -0.65 35.59 42.67
C ILE A 25 -0.16 34.34 43.46
N GLN A 26 1.14 34.34 43.83
CA GLN A 26 1.74 33.53 44.89
C GLN A 26 1.68 34.30 46.23
N MET A 27 1.37 33.62 47.35
CA MET A 27 2.30 33.38 48.48
C MET A 27 1.62 33.01 49.82
N SER A 28 2.20 31.97 50.45
CA SER A 28 2.44 31.71 51.89
C SER A 28 1.44 30.96 52.80
N ASP A 29 1.81 29.69 53.05
CA ASP A 29 1.95 28.93 54.31
C ASP A 29 0.86 28.87 55.40
N LYS A 30 0.33 27.66 55.66
CA LYS A 30 0.76 26.76 56.78
C LYS A 30 -0.11 25.48 56.91
N ASN A 31 0.58 24.33 56.98
CA ASN A 31 0.29 23.05 57.65
C ASN A 31 -1.16 22.52 57.76
N ASN A 32 -1.42 21.34 57.14
CA ASN A 32 -1.64 20.12 57.92
C ASN A 32 -1.51 18.84 57.05
N ASP A 33 -0.86 17.83 57.63
CA ASP A 33 -0.63 16.50 57.08
C ASP A 33 -1.93 15.69 56.87
N SER A 34 -2.15 15.20 55.65
CA SER A 34 -2.62 13.82 55.39
C SER A 34 -2.67 13.57 53.87
N ARG A 35 -1.74 12.74 53.37
CA ARG A 35 -1.79 12.21 52.00
C ARG A 35 -3.06 11.36 51.81
N PRO A 36 -3.66 11.38 50.61
CA PRO A 36 -4.08 10.16 49.95
C PRO A 36 -3.29 9.96 48.66
N SER A 37 -2.87 8.71 48.48
CA SER A 37 -2.16 8.17 47.32
C SER A 37 -2.94 8.38 46.02
N ALA A 38 -2.19 8.65 44.95
CA ALA A 38 -2.65 8.52 43.57
C ALA A 38 -2.95 7.04 43.29
N ASP A 39 -4.22 6.68 43.22
CA ASP A 39 -4.69 5.44 42.59
C ASP A 39 -5.49 5.83 41.34
N MET A 40 -4.81 5.78 40.19
CA MET A 40 -5.45 5.63 38.89
C MET A 40 -6.24 4.34 38.92
N ARG A 41 -7.57 4.45 38.92
CA ARG A 41 -8.48 3.32 38.81
C ARG A 41 -8.25 2.64 37.46
N LYS A 42 -7.63 1.47 37.47
CA LYS A 42 -7.74 0.49 36.39
C LYS A 42 -9.22 0.16 36.22
N MET A 43 -9.77 0.38 35.03
CA MET A 43 -10.99 -0.31 34.61
C MET A 43 -10.66 -1.81 34.54
N ASP A 44 -11.51 -2.61 35.17
CA ASP A 44 -11.42 -4.07 35.15
C ASP A 44 -11.96 -4.55 33.80
N ASN A 45 -11.15 -5.29 33.03
CA ASN A 45 -11.46 -5.74 31.68
C ASN A 45 -12.25 -7.07 31.73
N SER A 46 -13.44 -7.07 32.33
CA SER A 46 -14.30 -8.24 32.41
C SER A 46 -15.10 -8.46 31.10
N ASN A 47 -14.54 -9.29 30.22
CA ASN A 47 -15.17 -10.12 29.17
C ASN A 47 -16.60 -9.74 28.65
N PRO A 48 -16.73 -9.17 27.42
CA PRO A 48 -18.01 -8.64 26.91
C PRO A 48 -18.96 -9.65 26.26
N PHE A 49 -18.60 -10.94 26.17
CA PHE A 49 -19.49 -11.93 25.53
C PHE A 49 -20.37 -12.65 26.55
N LEU A 50 -21.67 -12.34 26.59
CA LEU A 50 -22.72 -13.17 27.21
C LEU A 50 -22.97 -14.48 26.42
N LEU A 51 -21.89 -15.18 26.05
CA LEU A 51 -21.94 -16.57 25.60
C LEU A 51 -22.38 -17.41 26.79
N THR A 52 -23.63 -17.88 26.77
CA THR A 52 -24.20 -18.78 27.79
C THR A 52 -23.19 -19.88 28.20
N THR A 53 -23.11 -20.27 29.47
CA THR A 53 -22.17 -21.34 29.93
C THR A 53 -22.32 -22.63 29.13
N ARG A 54 -23.51 -22.85 28.56
CA ARG A 54 -23.75 -23.94 27.62
C ARG A 54 -22.91 -23.78 26.35
N LEU A 55 -22.84 -22.60 25.73
CA LEU A 55 -22.02 -22.29 24.55
C LEU A 55 -20.52 -22.27 24.87
N ARG A 56 -20.10 -21.68 26.00
CA ARG A 56 -18.69 -21.72 26.45
C ARG A 56 -18.21 -23.16 26.66
N LYS A 57 -19.05 -24.03 27.23
CA LYS A 57 -18.77 -25.47 27.41
C LYS A 57 -18.95 -26.26 26.10
N TYR A 58 -19.90 -25.89 25.26
CA TYR A 58 -20.14 -26.49 23.94
C TYR A 58 -18.94 -26.27 23.03
N TYR A 59 -18.39 -25.06 22.98
CA TYR A 59 -17.22 -24.69 22.16
C TYR A 59 -15.87 -24.73 22.92
N GLY A 60 -15.82 -25.24 24.15
CA GLY A 60 -14.59 -25.64 24.86
C GLY A 60 -13.73 -24.52 25.45
N PHE A 61 -14.30 -23.42 25.94
CA PHE A 61 -13.56 -22.32 26.59
C PHE A 61 -13.17 -22.69 28.03
N THR A 62 -11.86 -22.68 28.35
CA THR A 62 -11.28 -23.01 29.67
C THR A 62 -10.03 -22.14 29.95
N GLY A 63 -10.15 -20.87 30.34
CA GLY A 63 -8.96 -20.05 30.75
C GLY A 63 -9.07 -18.53 30.56
N SER A 64 -8.16 -17.79 31.22
CA SER A 64 -8.17 -16.38 31.67
C SER A 64 -7.94 -15.25 30.63
N GLU A 65 -8.20 -14.03 31.10
CA GLU A 65 -8.36 -12.68 30.50
C GLU A 65 -7.35 -12.10 29.46
N ASP A 66 -6.38 -12.84 28.93
CA ASP A 66 -5.32 -12.25 28.09
C ASP A 66 -5.56 -12.26 26.54
N ASP A 67 -6.72 -12.69 26.05
CA ASP A 67 -6.97 -12.97 24.61
C ASP A 67 -7.98 -12.01 23.91
N LEU A 68 -7.95 -10.70 24.14
CA LEU A 68 -9.01 -9.81 23.63
C LEU A 68 -9.04 -9.64 22.08
N ILE A 69 -7.91 -9.61 21.38
CA ILE A 69 -7.88 -9.58 19.88
C ILE A 69 -7.81 -11.00 19.27
N ASP A 70 -7.48 -12.01 20.07
CA ASP A 70 -7.37 -13.41 19.66
C ASP A 70 -8.67 -14.22 19.88
N SER A 71 -9.63 -13.67 20.65
CA SER A 71 -10.89 -14.36 21.02
C SER A 71 -11.85 -14.55 19.85
N GLY A 72 -12.03 -13.54 18.98
CA GLY A 72 -12.91 -13.60 17.81
C GLY A 72 -12.44 -14.62 16.76
N GLN A 73 -11.15 -14.61 16.44
CA GLN A 73 -10.53 -15.58 15.52
C GLN A 73 -10.61 -17.01 16.06
N LEU A 74 -10.31 -17.20 17.35
CA LEU A 74 -10.38 -18.51 18.00
C LEU A 74 -11.83 -19.02 18.10
N LEU A 75 -12.79 -18.13 18.37
CA LEU A 75 -14.22 -18.47 18.41
C LEU A 75 -14.73 -18.82 17.01
N ALA A 76 -14.39 -18.03 15.99
CA ALA A 76 -14.68 -18.33 14.59
C ALA A 76 -14.12 -19.71 14.20
N GLU A 77 -12.87 -20.00 14.57
CA GLU A 77 -12.24 -21.29 14.30
C GLU A 77 -13.02 -22.45 14.93
N ARG A 78 -13.39 -22.33 16.21
CA ARG A 78 -14.11 -23.39 16.94
C ARG A 78 -15.51 -23.62 16.38
N ILE A 79 -16.23 -22.54 16.03
CA ILE A 79 -17.55 -22.62 15.39
C ILE A 79 -17.42 -23.29 14.01
N ASN A 80 -16.50 -22.82 13.18
CA ASN A 80 -16.28 -23.35 11.83
C ASN A 80 -15.86 -24.81 11.82
N ARG A 81 -14.96 -25.20 12.74
CA ARG A 81 -14.52 -26.59 12.91
C ARG A 81 -15.71 -27.50 13.22
N ARG A 82 -16.59 -27.05 14.11
CA ARG A 82 -17.78 -27.83 14.49
C ARG A 82 -18.85 -27.87 13.41
N ARG A 83 -19.06 -26.76 12.69
CA ARG A 83 -19.98 -26.68 11.54
C ARG A 83 -19.50 -27.50 10.33
N GLY A 84 -18.26 -28.01 10.36
CA GLY A 84 -17.65 -28.67 9.22
C GLY A 84 -17.50 -27.71 8.03
N ALA A 85 -17.20 -26.44 8.30
CA ALA A 85 -17.16 -25.38 7.28
C ALA A 85 -16.11 -25.65 6.19
N SER A 86 -15.10 -26.48 6.46
CA SER A 86 -14.16 -27.00 5.46
C SER A 86 -14.81 -27.85 4.36
N SER A 87 -16.00 -28.41 4.64
CA SER A 87 -16.82 -29.17 3.68
C SER A 87 -18.08 -28.42 3.24
N ASN A 88 -18.45 -27.34 3.94
CA ASN A 88 -19.65 -26.52 3.69
C ASN A 88 -19.30 -25.03 3.87
N PRO A 89 -18.61 -24.40 2.90
CA PRO A 89 -18.09 -23.04 3.02
C PRO A 89 -19.17 -21.99 3.31
N GLU A 90 -20.39 -22.21 2.81
CA GLU A 90 -21.55 -21.34 3.04
C GLU A 90 -22.01 -21.28 4.51
N ARG A 91 -21.51 -22.18 5.36
CA ARG A 91 -21.77 -22.19 6.82
C ARG A 91 -20.65 -21.54 7.64
N SER A 92 -19.59 -21.06 6.99
CA SER A 92 -18.47 -20.43 7.67
C SER A 92 -18.85 -19.06 8.24
N VAL A 93 -18.27 -18.73 9.39
CA VAL A 93 -18.34 -17.41 10.02
C VAL A 93 -16.95 -16.86 10.21
N ARG A 94 -16.81 -15.54 10.11
CA ARG A 94 -15.53 -14.85 10.13
C ARG A 94 -15.27 -14.19 11.48
N ALA A 95 -14.02 -13.84 11.73
CA ALA A 95 -13.64 -13.19 12.98
C ALA A 95 -14.25 -11.79 13.04
N GLY A 96 -14.16 -11.01 11.95
CA GLY A 96 -14.74 -9.67 11.88
C GLY A 96 -16.25 -9.65 12.12
N GLU A 97 -16.98 -10.68 11.67
CA GLU A 97 -18.43 -10.80 11.91
C GLU A 97 -18.74 -11.04 13.40
N ILE A 98 -17.97 -11.91 14.06
CA ILE A 98 -18.13 -12.21 15.49
C ILE A 98 -17.78 -10.98 16.33
N ASP A 99 -16.68 -10.32 16.00
CA ASP A 99 -16.21 -9.12 16.70
C ASP A 99 -17.22 -7.98 16.54
N ALA A 100 -17.84 -7.82 15.36
CA ALA A 100 -18.87 -6.80 15.14
C ALA A 100 -20.15 -7.08 15.94
N ILE A 101 -20.59 -8.33 16.01
CA ILE A 101 -21.76 -8.70 16.83
C ILE A 101 -21.50 -8.38 18.30
N GLY A 102 -20.34 -8.80 18.82
CA GLY A 102 -19.96 -8.54 20.22
C GLY A 102 -19.85 -7.04 20.51
N LEU A 103 -19.26 -6.27 19.59
CA LEU A 103 -19.10 -4.83 19.76
C LEU A 103 -20.42 -4.07 19.68
N ILE A 104 -21.33 -4.44 18.77
CA ILE A 104 -22.66 -3.83 18.70
C ILE A 104 -23.43 -4.09 20.00
N ASP A 105 -23.36 -5.32 20.52
CA ASP A 105 -23.96 -5.69 21.81
C ASP A 105 -23.37 -4.86 22.95
N GLU A 106 -22.04 -4.74 23.04
CA GLU A 106 -21.35 -3.93 24.05
C GLU A 106 -21.75 -2.45 23.99
N ILE A 107 -21.85 -1.88 22.78
CA ILE A 107 -22.29 -0.50 22.58
C ILE A 107 -23.74 -0.30 23.04
N PHE A 108 -24.63 -1.27 22.78
CA PHE A 108 -26.02 -1.19 23.23
C PHE A 108 -26.11 -1.23 24.76
N HIS A 109 -25.34 -2.09 25.42
CA HIS A 109 -25.28 -2.12 26.89
C HIS A 109 -24.73 -0.81 27.45
N TYR A 110 -23.63 -0.29 26.88
CA TYR A 110 -23.04 0.97 27.29
C TYR A 110 -24.02 2.15 27.17
N LEU A 111 -24.75 2.24 26.05
CA LEU A 111 -25.75 3.30 25.83
C LEU A 111 -26.96 3.15 26.76
N SER A 112 -27.42 1.92 27.01
CA SER A 112 -28.48 1.64 27.98
C SER A 112 -28.04 2.08 29.37
N GLU A 113 -26.85 1.68 29.80
CA GLU A 113 -26.31 2.05 31.12
C GLU A 113 -26.16 3.57 31.25
N SER A 114 -25.58 4.24 30.25
CA SER A 114 -25.45 5.70 30.23
C SER A 114 -26.81 6.40 30.30
N TYR A 115 -27.84 5.84 29.64
CA TYR A 115 -29.21 6.32 29.73
C TYR A 115 -29.78 6.19 31.13
N HIS A 116 -29.60 5.04 31.79
CA HIS A 116 -30.01 4.83 33.19
C HIS A 116 -29.30 5.78 34.15
N GLN A 117 -27.98 5.92 34.05
CA GLN A 117 -27.20 6.80 34.92
C GLN A 117 -27.62 8.28 34.80
N THR A 118 -27.92 8.73 33.58
CA THR A 118 -28.31 10.12 33.32
C THR A 118 -29.73 10.43 33.83
N ASN A 119 -30.62 9.44 33.79
CA ASN A 119 -32.05 9.59 34.10
C ASN A 119 -32.46 8.83 35.38
N ASP A 120 -31.49 8.47 36.24
CA ASP A 120 -31.60 7.55 37.39
C ASP A 120 -32.72 7.95 38.38
N ARG A 121 -32.99 9.25 38.53
CA ARG A 121 -34.08 9.77 39.37
C ARG A 121 -35.49 9.45 38.85
N GLU A 122 -35.66 9.14 37.57
CA GLU A 122 -36.96 8.86 36.93
C GLU A 122 -37.16 7.39 36.51
N LEU A 123 -36.09 6.59 36.47
CA LEU A 123 -36.10 5.25 35.86
C LEU A 123 -36.12 4.09 36.86
N SER A 124 -35.25 4.11 37.87
CA SER A 124 -34.79 2.88 38.55
C SER A 124 -35.79 2.21 39.51
N PRO A 125 -36.67 2.93 40.24
CA PRO A 125 -37.75 2.27 41.01
C PRO A 125 -38.92 1.75 40.14
N GLY A 126 -39.07 2.25 38.91
CA GLY A 126 -40.33 2.16 38.17
C GLY A 126 -40.45 1.01 37.17
N ILE A 127 -39.35 0.44 36.67
CA ILE A 127 -39.42 -0.60 35.62
C ILE A 127 -40.09 -1.86 36.16
N THR A 128 -39.61 -2.36 37.30
CA THR A 128 -40.18 -3.57 37.92
C THR A 128 -41.62 -3.34 38.35
N GLU A 129 -41.94 -2.19 38.97
CA GLU A 129 -43.31 -1.87 39.39
C GLU A 129 -44.28 -1.72 38.21
N ALA A 130 -43.86 -1.06 37.12
CA ALA A 130 -44.66 -0.90 35.93
C ALA A 130 -44.93 -2.25 35.23
N LEU A 131 -43.91 -3.11 35.15
CA LEU A 131 -44.05 -4.45 34.59
C LEU A 131 -44.91 -5.35 35.50
N GLU A 132 -44.72 -5.32 36.83
CA GLU A 132 -45.56 -6.04 37.79
C GLU A 132 -47.03 -5.60 37.70
N GLY A 133 -47.29 -4.30 37.54
CA GLY A 133 -48.63 -3.74 37.41
C GLY A 133 -49.37 -4.16 36.13
N LYS A 134 -48.64 -4.56 35.07
CA LYS A 134 -49.22 -5.00 33.79
C LYS A 134 -49.28 -6.52 33.65
N LEU A 135 -48.22 -7.23 34.01
CA LEU A 135 -48.06 -8.69 33.81
C LEU A 135 -48.48 -9.51 35.02
N GLY A 136 -48.51 -8.89 36.20
CA GLY A 136 -48.60 -9.59 37.48
C GLY A 136 -47.24 -10.11 37.96
N ARG A 137 -47.04 -10.03 39.27
CA ARG A 137 -45.78 -10.41 39.95
C ARG A 137 -45.33 -11.86 39.68
N GLY A 138 -46.26 -12.79 39.48
CA GLY A 138 -45.96 -14.20 39.19
C GLY A 138 -45.31 -14.39 37.82
N SER A 139 -45.94 -13.87 36.76
CA SER A 139 -45.49 -14.03 35.37
C SER A 139 -44.19 -13.27 35.08
N LEU A 140 -44.00 -12.09 35.69
CA LEU A 140 -42.74 -11.35 35.61
C LEU A 140 -41.61 -12.15 36.26
N ARG A 141 -41.85 -12.68 37.47
CA ARG A 141 -40.84 -13.43 38.22
C ARG A 141 -40.47 -14.74 37.52
N GLU A 142 -41.43 -15.45 36.96
CA GLU A 142 -41.17 -16.66 36.15
C GLU A 142 -40.27 -16.37 34.95
N SER A 143 -40.54 -15.28 34.22
CA SER A 143 -39.73 -14.87 33.07
C SER A 143 -38.31 -14.48 33.50
N GLN A 144 -38.17 -13.71 34.58
CA GLN A 144 -36.86 -13.30 35.11
C GLN A 144 -36.05 -14.50 35.62
N ASP A 145 -36.68 -15.40 36.38
CA ASP A 145 -36.03 -16.60 36.92
C ASP A 145 -35.60 -17.54 35.78
N TYR A 146 -36.44 -17.70 34.75
CA TYR A 146 -36.11 -18.47 33.55
C TYR A 146 -34.85 -17.95 32.87
N PHE A 147 -34.73 -16.62 32.76
CA PHE A 147 -33.64 -15.92 32.10
C PHE A 147 -32.35 -15.97 32.93
N ILE A 148 -32.43 -15.67 34.24
CA ILE A 148 -31.30 -15.77 35.19
C ILE A 148 -30.75 -17.20 35.26
N ASP A 149 -31.60 -18.22 35.30
CA ASP A 149 -31.13 -19.62 35.38
C ASP A 149 -30.29 -20.04 34.17
N ARG A 150 -30.48 -19.38 33.04
CA ARG A 150 -29.80 -19.65 31.77
C ARG A 150 -28.63 -18.70 31.51
N LEU A 151 -28.49 -17.64 32.32
CA LEU A 151 -27.40 -16.67 32.30
C LEU A 151 -26.48 -16.82 33.52
N PRO A 152 -25.28 -17.38 33.34
CA PRO A 152 -24.37 -17.70 34.45
C PRO A 152 -23.88 -16.47 35.22
N GLY A 153 -23.75 -15.32 34.54
CA GLY A 153 -23.24 -14.07 35.13
C GLY A 153 -24.22 -13.34 36.04
N LEU A 154 -25.49 -13.74 36.06
CA LEU A 154 -26.54 -13.15 36.90
C LEU A 154 -26.92 -14.04 38.10
N LYS A 155 -26.28 -15.20 38.27
CA LYS A 155 -26.47 -16.06 39.44
C LYS A 155 -25.78 -15.46 40.66
N VAL A 156 -26.53 -14.71 41.44
CA VAL A 156 -26.13 -14.34 42.80
C VAL A 156 -26.51 -15.48 43.72
N ASP A 157 -25.52 -16.29 44.13
CA ASP A 157 -25.69 -17.17 45.29
C ASP A 157 -26.03 -16.29 46.50
N SER A 158 -27.02 -16.71 47.27
CA SER A 158 -27.70 -15.95 48.31
C SER A 158 -26.87 -15.61 49.57
N ASP A 159 -25.55 -15.47 49.43
CA ASP A 159 -24.66 -14.96 50.48
C ASP A 159 -24.17 -13.55 50.11
N PRO A 160 -23.89 -12.67 51.10
CA PRO A 160 -23.36 -11.34 50.83
C PRO A 160 -21.93 -11.45 50.28
N VAL A 161 -21.82 -11.60 48.97
CA VAL A 161 -20.55 -11.56 48.25
C VAL A 161 -20.00 -10.13 48.34
N SER A 162 -18.75 -10.01 48.78
CA SER A 162 -18.02 -8.74 48.78
C SER A 162 -17.98 -8.15 47.37
N ASP A 163 -18.04 -6.81 47.27
CA ASP A 163 -18.04 -5.93 46.07
C ASP A 163 -17.00 -6.18 44.94
N ARG A 164 -16.57 -7.41 44.66
CA ARG A 164 -15.46 -7.71 43.73
C ARG A 164 -15.74 -8.66 42.57
N ASP A 165 -16.85 -9.40 42.55
CA ASP A 165 -17.06 -10.45 41.52
C ASP A 165 -18.41 -10.36 40.77
N ILE A 166 -18.90 -9.14 40.46
CA ILE A 166 -20.04 -8.95 39.54
C ILE A 166 -19.48 -8.56 38.15
N PRO A 167 -19.79 -9.29 37.04
CA PRO A 167 -19.02 -9.22 35.79
C PRO A 167 -19.18 -7.96 34.92
N TYR A 168 -19.85 -6.94 35.41
CA TYR A 168 -19.84 -5.60 34.84
C TYR A 168 -19.85 -4.65 36.03
N GLY A 169 -19.13 -3.55 35.94
CA GLY A 169 -19.07 -2.49 36.94
C GLY A 169 -20.41 -1.76 37.13
N THR A 170 -21.51 -2.48 37.29
CA THR A 170 -22.82 -2.00 37.72
C THR A 170 -22.67 -1.44 39.13
N ARG A 171 -22.24 -0.19 39.20
CA ARG A 171 -22.40 0.67 40.39
C ARG A 171 -23.84 1.14 40.55
N LEU A 172 -24.81 0.33 40.11
CA LEU A 172 -26.17 0.45 40.59
C LEU A 172 -26.20 -0.32 41.91
N LYS A 173 -26.51 0.37 43.01
CA LYS A 173 -26.78 -0.23 44.33
C LYS A 173 -28.06 -1.08 44.33
N GLU A 174 -28.43 -1.67 43.19
CA GLU A 174 -29.74 -2.24 42.92
C GLU A 174 -29.66 -3.74 42.66
N SER A 175 -30.77 -4.42 42.95
CA SER A 175 -30.90 -5.87 42.83
C SER A 175 -30.68 -6.33 41.38
N PRO A 176 -30.01 -7.48 41.14
CA PRO A 176 -29.81 -8.07 39.79
C PRO A 176 -31.09 -8.15 38.95
N ARG A 177 -32.27 -8.22 39.60
CA ARG A 177 -33.58 -8.29 38.96
C ARG A 177 -34.03 -6.99 38.29
N VAL A 178 -33.39 -5.85 38.59
CA VAL A 178 -33.69 -4.56 37.94
C VAL A 178 -33.05 -4.50 36.54
N LEU A 179 -31.95 -5.22 36.31
CA LEU A 179 -31.20 -5.23 35.04
C LEU A 179 -31.71 -6.29 34.05
N VAL A 180 -32.41 -7.31 34.52
CA VAL A 180 -32.93 -8.41 33.69
C VAL A 180 -33.84 -7.94 32.53
N PRO A 181 -34.74 -6.96 32.71
CA PRO A 181 -35.55 -6.45 31.60
C PRO A 181 -34.72 -5.88 30.44
N ASP A 182 -33.62 -5.18 30.73
CA ASP A 182 -32.77 -4.59 29.68
C ASP A 182 -31.98 -5.67 28.94
N GLU A 183 -31.45 -6.66 29.67
CA GLU A 183 -30.83 -7.85 29.07
C GLU A 183 -31.79 -8.65 28.18
N MET A 184 -33.05 -8.76 28.60
CA MET A 184 -34.11 -9.37 27.79
C MET A 184 -34.39 -8.57 26.51
N MET A 185 -34.28 -7.24 26.57
CA MET A 185 -34.38 -6.35 25.42
C MET A 185 -33.19 -6.51 24.47
N MET A 186 -31.96 -6.62 24.98
CA MET A 186 -30.77 -6.89 24.16
C MET A 186 -30.90 -8.22 23.41
N LEU A 187 -31.40 -9.26 24.08
CA LEU A 187 -31.72 -10.54 23.44
C LEU A 187 -32.76 -10.38 22.30
N ASP A 188 -33.81 -9.57 22.50
CA ASP A 188 -34.82 -9.32 21.45
C ASP A 188 -34.22 -8.54 20.26
N LEU A 189 -33.37 -7.55 20.52
CA LEU A 189 -32.66 -6.80 19.48
C LEU A 189 -31.73 -7.70 18.66
N ALA A 190 -30.97 -8.58 19.31
CA ALA A 190 -30.10 -9.56 18.64
C ALA A 190 -30.89 -10.52 17.73
N ASN A 191 -32.05 -11.02 18.19
CA ASN A 191 -32.92 -11.89 17.38
C ASN A 191 -33.59 -11.16 16.21
N ARG A 192 -33.86 -9.86 16.36
CA ARG A 192 -34.45 -9.02 15.31
C ARG A 192 -33.45 -8.53 14.27
N ASN A 193 -32.15 -8.63 14.53
CA ASN A 193 -31.10 -8.18 13.62
C ASN A 193 -30.86 -9.22 12.51
N PRO A 194 -31.19 -8.94 11.24
CA PRO A 194 -30.96 -9.89 10.15
C PRO A 194 -29.48 -10.20 9.94
N ALA A 195 -28.59 -9.22 10.14
CA ALA A 195 -27.15 -9.39 10.03
C ALA A 195 -26.57 -10.35 11.07
N PHE A 196 -27.27 -10.59 12.19
CA PHE A 196 -26.83 -11.53 13.22
C PHE A 196 -27.21 -12.99 12.89
N GLN A 197 -28.16 -13.22 11.97
CA GLN A 197 -28.71 -14.56 11.67
C GLN A 197 -27.67 -15.67 11.40
N PRO A 198 -26.50 -15.41 10.77
CA PRO A 198 -25.46 -16.43 10.62
C PRO A 198 -24.96 -17.03 11.94
N LEU A 199 -25.21 -16.38 13.07
CA LEU A 199 -24.84 -16.78 14.44
C LEU A 199 -26.05 -16.90 15.38
N ALA A 200 -27.26 -17.12 14.83
CA ALA A 200 -28.50 -17.22 15.61
C ALA A 200 -28.44 -18.24 16.76
N GLU A 201 -27.57 -19.27 16.69
CA GLU A 201 -27.40 -20.20 17.80
C GLU A 201 -26.81 -19.56 19.08
N LEU A 202 -26.23 -18.36 19.00
CA LEU A 202 -25.63 -17.67 20.13
C LEU A 202 -26.67 -16.94 20.99
N PHE A 203 -27.82 -16.58 20.42
CA PHE A 203 -28.83 -15.74 21.07
C PHE A 203 -30.26 -16.24 20.80
N ASP A 204 -30.50 -17.56 20.68
CA ASP A 204 -31.84 -18.13 20.43
C ASP A 204 -32.85 -17.85 21.58
N ASP A 205 -33.94 -17.15 21.27
CA ASP A 205 -35.01 -16.80 22.22
C ASP A 205 -36.29 -17.63 22.10
N LYS A 206 -36.35 -18.63 21.21
CA LYS A 206 -37.58 -19.40 20.95
C LYS A 206 -38.16 -20.04 22.20
N LYS A 207 -37.29 -20.65 23.01
CA LYS A 207 -37.75 -21.36 24.21
C LYS A 207 -38.31 -20.43 25.26
N ILE A 208 -37.74 -19.24 25.47
CA ILE A 208 -38.26 -18.31 26.47
C ILE A 208 -39.61 -17.73 26.01
N LYS A 209 -39.77 -17.45 24.70
CA LYS A 209 -41.05 -17.06 24.09
C LYS A 209 -42.15 -18.11 24.25
N GLU A 210 -41.81 -19.40 24.17
CA GLU A 210 -42.77 -20.50 24.30
C GLU A 210 -43.16 -20.81 25.75
N THR A 211 -42.27 -20.54 26.71
CA THR A 211 -42.44 -21.00 28.10
C THR A 211 -42.79 -19.90 29.10
N THR A 212 -42.62 -18.62 28.77
CA THR A 212 -42.86 -17.51 29.70
C THR A 212 -43.58 -16.33 29.02
N SER A 213 -44.01 -15.34 29.79
CA SER A 213 -44.62 -14.09 29.28
C SER A 213 -43.61 -13.12 28.64
N TYR A 214 -42.51 -13.61 28.07
CA TYR A 214 -41.41 -12.79 27.51
C TYR A 214 -41.87 -11.81 26.43
N SER A 215 -42.71 -12.25 25.48
CA SER A 215 -43.22 -11.38 24.41
C SER A 215 -44.10 -10.24 24.93
N GLU A 216 -44.95 -10.52 25.92
CA GLU A 216 -45.79 -9.51 26.58
C GLU A 216 -44.93 -8.54 27.40
N LEU A 217 -43.90 -9.06 28.08
CA LEU A 217 -42.94 -8.28 28.85
C LEU A 217 -42.22 -7.25 27.97
N LEU A 218 -41.67 -7.67 26.84
CA LEU A 218 -40.99 -6.78 25.90
C LEU A 218 -41.92 -5.70 25.33
N THR A 219 -43.20 -6.02 25.14
CA THR A 219 -44.20 -5.05 24.68
C THR A 219 -44.41 -3.98 25.73
N HIS A 220 -44.61 -4.37 26.99
CA HIS A 220 -44.79 -3.43 28.10
C HIS A 220 -43.51 -2.65 28.45
N LEU A 221 -42.34 -3.26 28.26
CA LEU A 221 -41.06 -2.58 28.44
C LEU A 221 -40.87 -1.47 27.40
N ARG A 222 -41.23 -1.72 26.14
CA ARG A 222 -41.23 -0.67 25.10
C ARG A 222 -42.21 0.46 25.42
N ASP A 223 -43.44 0.12 25.82
CA ASP A 223 -44.44 1.11 26.21
C ASP A 223 -43.97 1.95 27.41
N TYR A 224 -43.26 1.33 28.35
CA TYR A 224 -42.64 2.04 29.47
C TYR A 224 -41.62 3.06 28.98
N TYR A 225 -40.66 2.67 28.13
CA TYR A 225 -39.62 3.58 27.62
C TYR A 225 -40.17 4.73 26.78
N ARG A 226 -41.31 4.55 26.09
CA ARG A 226 -42.00 5.64 25.36
C ARG A 226 -42.53 6.76 26.27
N THR A 227 -42.67 6.50 27.57
CA THR A 227 -43.08 7.51 28.56
C THR A 227 -41.91 8.20 29.26
N ARG A 228 -40.67 7.86 28.88
CA ARG A 228 -39.43 8.35 29.51
C ARG A 228 -38.71 9.36 28.62
N PRO A 229 -37.75 10.13 29.16
CA PRO A 229 -36.98 11.08 28.37
C PRO A 229 -36.37 10.40 27.14
N PRO A 230 -36.48 10.98 25.94
CA PRO A 230 -35.90 10.39 24.74
C PRO A 230 -34.37 10.54 24.72
N LEU A 231 -33.72 9.80 23.81
CA LEU A 231 -32.27 9.79 23.59
C LEU A 231 -31.92 10.24 22.16
N GLY A 232 -30.79 10.94 22.04
CA GLY A 232 -30.21 11.34 20.77
C GLY A 232 -30.89 12.55 20.09
N PRO A 233 -30.34 13.01 18.95
CA PRO A 233 -30.80 14.21 18.24
C PRO A 233 -32.20 14.08 17.63
N GLU A 234 -32.66 12.85 17.39
CA GLU A 234 -34.00 12.56 16.85
C GLU A 234 -35.06 12.35 17.94
N GLU A 235 -34.72 12.55 19.21
CA GLU A 235 -35.61 12.40 20.36
C GLU A 235 -36.39 11.07 20.36
N GLN A 236 -35.67 9.95 20.22
CA GLN A 236 -36.27 8.61 20.15
C GLN A 236 -36.29 7.91 21.53
N PRO A 237 -37.30 7.06 21.84
CA PRO A 237 -37.24 6.20 23.02
C PRO A 237 -36.09 5.19 22.92
N LEU A 238 -35.54 4.75 24.07
CA LEU A 238 -34.34 3.90 24.12
C LEU A 238 -34.42 2.65 23.21
N PRO A 239 -35.50 1.84 23.18
CA PRO A 239 -35.56 0.66 22.33
C PRO A 239 -35.51 0.99 20.83
N GLU A 240 -36.23 2.03 20.41
CA GLU A 240 -36.22 2.52 19.02
C GLU A 240 -34.86 3.11 18.63
N PHE A 241 -34.21 3.83 19.56
CA PHE A 241 -32.87 4.36 19.38
C PHE A 241 -31.85 3.25 19.15
N LEU A 242 -31.82 2.23 20.01
CA LEU A 242 -30.92 1.06 19.85
C LEU A 242 -31.23 0.25 18.60
N GLN A 243 -32.46 0.29 18.10
CA GLN A 243 -32.85 -0.39 16.86
C GLN A 243 -32.40 0.36 15.58
N ALA A 244 -32.08 1.65 15.66
CA ALA A 244 -31.80 2.47 14.49
C ALA A 244 -30.69 1.95 13.55
N PRO A 245 -29.53 1.45 14.04
CA PRO A 245 -28.50 0.88 13.16
C PRO A 245 -29.02 -0.34 12.39
N ILE A 246 -29.81 -1.20 13.06
CA ILE A 246 -30.40 -2.40 12.48
C ILE A 246 -31.35 -2.03 11.33
N LEU A 247 -32.13 -0.96 11.48
CA LEU A 247 -33.05 -0.49 10.43
C LEU A 247 -32.31 0.18 9.28
N PHE A 248 -31.22 0.90 9.57
CA PHE A 248 -30.41 1.58 8.56
C PHE A 248 -29.66 0.60 7.66
N SER A 249 -29.09 -0.47 8.24
CA SER A 249 -28.38 -1.50 7.48
C SER A 249 -28.72 -2.92 7.97
N PRO A 250 -29.89 -3.45 7.58
CA PRO A 250 -30.40 -4.72 8.14
C PRO A 250 -29.50 -5.92 7.87
N ASP A 251 -28.85 -5.95 6.71
CA ASP A 251 -28.08 -7.10 6.23
C ASP A 251 -26.56 -6.87 6.27
N SER A 252 -26.06 -5.80 6.92
CA SER A 252 -24.63 -5.47 6.96
C SER A 252 -24.14 -5.02 8.33
N LEU A 253 -23.33 -5.86 8.99
CA LEU A 253 -22.62 -5.51 10.23
C LEU A 253 -21.71 -4.29 10.02
N SER A 254 -21.00 -4.21 8.89
CA SER A 254 -20.17 -3.05 8.54
C SER A 254 -21.02 -1.78 8.39
N GLY A 255 -22.20 -1.87 7.79
CA GLY A 255 -23.12 -0.74 7.67
C GLY A 255 -23.69 -0.28 9.01
N GLN A 256 -23.97 -1.22 9.92
CA GLN A 256 -24.42 -0.91 11.28
C GLN A 256 -23.33 -0.19 12.09
N LEU A 257 -22.08 -0.67 12.04
CA LEU A 257 -20.94 -0.03 12.70
C LEU A 257 -20.67 1.39 12.15
N MET A 258 -20.82 1.59 10.83
CA MET A 258 -20.69 2.92 10.24
C MET A 258 -21.79 3.88 10.69
N TYR A 259 -23.04 3.42 10.77
CA TYR A 259 -24.13 4.22 11.32
C TYR A 259 -23.83 4.66 12.76
N ILE A 260 -23.36 3.74 13.61
CA ILE A 260 -22.98 4.02 15.00
C ILE A 260 -21.88 5.07 15.06
N ARG A 261 -20.82 4.93 14.25
CA ARG A 261 -19.73 5.92 14.16
C ARG A 261 -20.26 7.31 13.78
N GLU A 262 -21.08 7.38 12.72
CA GLU A 262 -21.52 8.67 12.15
C GLU A 262 -22.53 9.38 13.06
N ASN A 263 -23.42 8.63 13.72
CA ASN A 263 -24.55 9.21 14.44
C ASN A 263 -24.35 9.22 15.97
N TRP A 264 -23.52 8.32 16.52
CA TRP A 264 -23.38 8.15 17.98
C TRP A 264 -21.97 8.42 18.50
N SER A 265 -21.04 8.92 17.67
CA SER A 265 -19.65 9.19 18.10
C SER A 265 -19.52 10.05 19.35
N GLU A 266 -20.38 11.05 19.54
CA GLU A 266 -20.38 11.92 20.73
C GLU A 266 -20.93 11.23 22.00
N LEU A 267 -21.66 10.11 21.83
CA LEU A 267 -22.25 9.35 22.93
C LEU A 267 -21.32 8.24 23.42
N LEU A 268 -20.34 7.82 22.61
CA LEU A 268 -19.44 6.70 22.91
C LEU A 268 -18.14 7.16 23.58
N SER A 269 -17.54 6.26 24.37
CA SER A 269 -16.18 6.47 24.84
C SER A 269 -15.18 6.40 23.67
N PRO A 270 -14.02 7.08 23.78
CA PRO A 270 -12.97 6.99 22.77
C PRO A 270 -12.53 5.55 22.47
N GLU A 271 -12.52 4.67 23.48
CA GLU A 271 -12.13 3.26 23.36
C GLU A 271 -13.14 2.46 22.54
N LEU A 272 -14.44 2.69 22.73
CA LEU A 272 -15.50 2.05 21.94
C LEU A 272 -15.47 2.53 20.49
N LEU A 273 -15.28 3.83 20.28
CA LEU A 273 -15.15 4.40 18.93
C LEU A 273 -13.92 3.80 18.19
N GLN A 274 -12.80 3.64 18.89
CA GLN A 274 -11.61 2.99 18.34
C GLN A 274 -11.89 1.54 17.93
N SER A 275 -12.64 0.81 18.76
CA SER A 275 -13.05 -0.58 18.49
C SER A 275 -13.98 -0.66 17.27
N VAL A 276 -14.90 0.30 17.11
CA VAL A 276 -15.79 0.38 15.92
C VAL A 276 -14.98 0.52 14.64
N LEU A 277 -13.98 1.40 14.64
CA LEU A 277 -13.11 1.61 13.48
C LEU A 277 -12.29 0.36 13.15
N LEU A 278 -11.70 -0.27 14.16
CA LEU A 278 -10.89 -1.49 14.00
C LEU A 278 -11.71 -2.63 13.40
N THR A 279 -12.86 -2.93 13.99
CA THR A 279 -13.72 -4.06 13.57
C THR A 279 -14.29 -3.83 12.18
N HIS A 280 -14.70 -2.61 11.87
CA HIS A 280 -15.14 -2.23 10.53
C HIS A 280 -14.03 -2.43 9.48
N ASP A 281 -12.79 -2.05 9.79
CA ASP A 281 -11.66 -2.21 8.87
C ASP A 281 -11.32 -3.68 8.62
N VAL A 282 -11.40 -4.52 9.66
CA VAL A 282 -11.23 -5.98 9.54
C VAL A 282 -12.30 -6.58 8.64
N ILE A 283 -13.57 -6.20 8.80
CA ILE A 283 -14.66 -6.68 7.93
C ILE A 283 -14.41 -6.29 6.46
N LYS A 284 -14.06 -5.03 6.20
CA LYS A 284 -13.76 -4.55 4.83
C LYS A 284 -12.61 -5.32 4.18
N GLU A 285 -11.58 -5.64 4.95
CA GLU A 285 -10.45 -6.43 4.49
C GLU A 285 -10.87 -7.87 4.15
N GLU A 286 -11.66 -8.51 5.01
CA GLU A 286 -12.20 -9.85 4.78
C GLU A 286 -13.16 -9.92 3.56
N GLU A 287 -13.96 -8.88 3.33
CA GLU A 287 -14.82 -8.77 2.15
C GLU A 287 -14.02 -8.68 0.84
N LYS A 288 -12.91 -7.92 0.82
CA LYS A 288 -12.01 -7.85 -0.34
C LYS A 288 -11.40 -9.21 -0.71
N LEU A 289 -11.02 -10.00 0.29
CA LEU A 289 -10.51 -11.38 0.08
C LEU A 289 -11.54 -12.29 -0.63
N ARG A 290 -12.85 -12.10 -0.36
CA ARG A 290 -13.93 -12.91 -0.97
C ARG A 290 -14.00 -12.74 -2.49
N LEU A 291 -13.75 -11.53 -2.98
CA LEU A 291 -13.76 -11.22 -4.41
C LEU A 291 -12.54 -11.80 -5.14
N ALA A 292 -11.41 -11.96 -4.43
CA ALA A 292 -10.19 -12.52 -4.99
C ALA A 292 -10.18 -14.06 -5.07
N GLY A 293 -10.93 -14.75 -4.19
CA GLY A 293 -10.89 -16.23 -4.04
C GLY A 293 -11.79 -17.04 -4.99
N ALA A 294 -12.64 -16.41 -5.81
CA ALA A 294 -13.63 -17.08 -6.66
C ALA A 294 -13.37 -16.86 -8.16
N GLY A 295 -12.22 -17.31 -8.67
CA GLY A 295 -11.94 -17.29 -10.10
C GLY A 295 -10.70 -18.10 -10.48
N PRO A 296 -10.60 -18.60 -11.73
CA PRO A 296 -9.36 -19.18 -12.22
C PRO A 296 -8.23 -18.15 -12.07
N VAL A 297 -7.06 -18.59 -11.61
CA VAL A 297 -5.85 -17.77 -11.54
C VAL A 297 -5.51 -17.29 -12.96
N ALA A 298 -6.03 -16.12 -13.28
CA ALA A 298 -5.58 -15.33 -14.41
C ALA A 298 -4.18 -14.82 -14.05
N GLY A 299 -3.23 -14.99 -14.96
CA GLY A 299 -1.96 -14.26 -14.91
C GLY A 299 -2.22 -12.75 -14.81
N PRO A 300 -1.21 -11.94 -14.44
CA PRO A 300 -1.36 -10.53 -14.07
C PRO A 300 -2.30 -9.83 -15.05
N VAL A 301 -3.55 -9.63 -14.60
CA VAL A 301 -4.55 -8.89 -15.35
C VAL A 301 -4.19 -7.44 -15.09
N TRP A 302 -3.62 -6.82 -16.10
CA TRP A 302 -3.53 -5.37 -16.18
C TRP A 302 -4.96 -4.85 -16.30
N THR A 303 -5.66 -4.72 -15.18
CA THR A 303 -6.88 -3.94 -15.13
C THR A 303 -6.47 -2.49 -15.30
N ASP A 304 -7.14 -1.74 -16.18
CA ASP A 304 -6.96 -0.31 -16.48
C ASP A 304 -7.13 0.64 -15.27
N SER A 305 -7.12 0.10 -14.05
CA SER A 305 -7.03 0.80 -12.77
C SER A 305 -5.56 0.90 -12.35
N ALA A 306 -4.80 1.74 -13.06
CA ALA A 306 -3.59 2.33 -12.48
C ALA A 306 -4.03 3.21 -11.29
N GLY A 307 -4.07 2.63 -10.10
CA GLY A 307 -4.46 3.28 -8.87
C GLY A 307 -5.37 2.37 -8.04
N GLY A 308 -4.84 1.85 -6.94
CA GLY A 308 -5.67 1.42 -5.83
C GLY A 308 -6.64 2.55 -5.49
N GLY A 309 -7.92 2.21 -5.29
CA GLY A 309 -9.07 3.12 -5.28
C GLY A 309 -9.05 4.21 -4.21
N GLY A 310 -8.13 5.16 -4.33
CA GLY A 310 -8.18 6.47 -3.73
C GLY A 310 -8.56 7.49 -4.81
N SER A 311 -9.41 8.44 -4.45
CA SER A 311 -9.76 9.55 -5.32
C SER A 311 -8.52 10.40 -5.61
N VAL A 312 -8.54 11.16 -6.71
CA VAL A 312 -7.50 12.15 -7.07
C VAL A 312 -7.26 13.17 -5.93
N ASP A 313 -8.24 13.35 -5.04
CA ASP A 313 -8.15 14.25 -3.88
C ASP A 313 -7.32 13.67 -2.71
N GLU A 314 -7.33 12.35 -2.46
CA GLU A 314 -6.49 11.74 -1.39
C GLU A 314 -4.99 11.83 -1.68
N TYR A 315 -4.59 11.79 -2.96
CA TYR A 315 -3.19 11.95 -3.37
C TYR A 315 -2.70 13.40 -3.29
N ARG A 316 -3.62 14.38 -3.32
CA ARG A 316 -3.29 15.81 -3.17
C ARG A 316 -2.97 16.18 -1.73
N ASP A 317 -3.59 15.55 -0.74
CA ASP A 317 -3.41 15.95 0.66
C ASP A 317 -2.22 15.27 1.36
N GLY A 318 -1.74 14.10 0.89
CA GLY A 318 -0.61 13.37 1.50
C GLY A 318 0.78 13.75 0.97
N TYR A 319 0.95 13.87 -0.34
CA TYR A 319 2.22 14.24 -0.99
C TYR A 319 2.16 15.58 -1.73
N GLY A 320 0.95 16.06 -2.00
CA GLY A 320 0.63 17.16 -2.90
C GLY A 320 0.35 18.50 -2.23
N SER A 321 0.66 18.66 -0.93
CA SER A 321 0.68 20.01 -0.38
C SER A 321 1.65 20.83 -1.21
N ARG A 322 1.22 22.02 -1.66
CA ARG A 322 2.07 23.03 -2.32
C ARG A 322 3.32 23.39 -1.50
N GLU A 323 3.45 22.85 -0.29
CA GLU A 323 4.53 23.01 0.67
C GLU A 323 5.57 21.89 0.65
N ALA A 324 5.43 20.83 -0.16
CA ALA A 324 6.53 19.90 -0.38
C ALA A 324 7.74 20.71 -0.87
N PHE A 325 8.82 20.75 -0.09
CA PHE A 325 9.94 21.66 -0.34
C PHE A 325 10.82 21.14 -1.49
N GLU A 326 11.50 22.06 -2.18
CA GLU A 326 12.40 21.71 -3.27
C GLU A 326 13.76 21.25 -2.69
N ASN A 327 14.13 19.98 -2.88
CA ASN A 327 15.40 19.43 -2.38
C ASN A 327 16.00 18.40 -3.34
N PHE A 328 16.23 18.85 -4.57
CA PHE A 328 16.90 18.10 -5.62
C PHE A 328 18.35 17.77 -5.24
N SER A 329 18.79 16.54 -5.55
CA SER A 329 20.23 16.22 -5.50
C SER A 329 20.97 16.88 -6.66
N PRO A 330 22.20 17.38 -6.43
CA PRO A 330 23.03 17.90 -7.52
C PRO A 330 23.41 16.77 -8.47
N ASP A 331 23.40 17.05 -9.78
CA ASP A 331 23.93 16.13 -10.79
C ASP A 331 25.42 16.40 -10.99
N LEU A 332 26.24 15.35 -11.08
CA LEU A 332 27.59 15.45 -11.65
C LEU A 332 27.53 15.54 -13.18
N ASP A 333 28.55 16.11 -13.81
CA ASP A 333 28.58 16.38 -15.26
C ASP A 333 28.21 15.18 -16.16
N TRP A 334 28.53 13.96 -15.71
CA TRP A 334 28.24 12.73 -16.46
C TRP A 334 26.79 12.24 -16.29
N MET A 335 26.12 12.55 -15.18
CA MET A 335 24.80 11.99 -14.83
C MET A 335 23.68 12.40 -15.81
N PRO A 336 23.57 13.65 -16.30
CA PRO A 336 22.61 14.01 -17.34
C PRO A 336 22.87 13.30 -18.67
N ARG A 337 24.12 12.92 -18.95
CA ARG A 337 24.56 12.37 -20.24
C ARG A 337 24.49 10.84 -20.30
N VAL A 338 23.93 10.20 -19.28
CA VAL A 338 23.82 8.73 -19.24
C VAL A 338 22.85 8.26 -20.33
N VAL A 339 23.28 7.24 -21.07
CA VAL A 339 22.41 6.40 -21.90
C VAL A 339 22.58 4.96 -21.44
N LEU A 340 21.49 4.36 -20.96
CA LEU A 340 21.52 3.09 -20.25
C LEU A 340 21.08 1.95 -21.16
N MET A 341 21.93 0.93 -21.30
CA MET A 341 21.58 -0.36 -21.91
C MET A 341 21.26 -1.36 -20.80
N VAL A 342 20.16 -2.09 -20.95
CA VAL A 342 19.74 -3.13 -20.02
C VAL A 342 19.90 -4.51 -20.65
N LYS A 343 20.50 -5.46 -19.93
CA LYS A 343 20.56 -6.88 -20.34
C LYS A 343 20.26 -7.79 -19.16
N ASN A 344 19.31 -8.72 -19.33
CA ASN A 344 19.25 -9.94 -18.51
C ASN A 344 20.55 -10.73 -18.66
N SER A 345 21.31 -10.88 -17.57
CA SER A 345 22.70 -11.35 -17.61
C SER A 345 22.80 -12.78 -18.16
N TYR A 346 22.06 -13.73 -17.60
CA TYR A 346 22.14 -15.14 -17.99
C TYR A 346 21.68 -15.37 -19.43
N VAL A 347 20.53 -14.79 -19.79
CA VAL A 347 20.01 -14.85 -21.16
C VAL A 347 21.00 -14.27 -22.16
N TRP A 348 21.60 -13.12 -21.84
CA TRP A 348 22.57 -12.49 -22.74
C TRP A 348 23.85 -13.31 -22.87
N LEU A 349 24.35 -13.90 -21.79
CA LEU A 349 25.53 -14.79 -21.84
C LEU A 349 25.27 -16.05 -22.69
N ASP A 350 24.06 -16.61 -22.64
CA ASP A 350 23.63 -17.69 -23.54
C ASP A 350 23.60 -17.22 -25.02
N GLN A 351 22.97 -16.08 -25.31
CA GLN A 351 22.96 -15.50 -26.66
C GLN A 351 24.38 -15.21 -27.19
N LEU A 352 25.26 -14.67 -26.34
CA LEU A 352 26.66 -14.45 -26.69
C LEU A 352 27.40 -15.77 -26.95
N SER A 353 27.12 -16.81 -26.16
CA SER A 353 27.71 -18.13 -26.35
C SER A 353 27.41 -18.68 -27.75
N ARG A 354 26.15 -18.55 -28.18
CA ARG A 354 25.70 -18.94 -29.52
C ARG A 354 26.34 -18.07 -30.61
N ARG A 355 26.34 -16.74 -30.43
CA ARG A 355 26.93 -15.78 -31.39
C ARG A 355 28.42 -16.01 -31.61
N TYR A 356 29.20 -16.20 -30.55
CA TYR A 356 30.66 -16.37 -30.62
C TYR A 356 31.10 -17.84 -30.74
N ARG A 357 30.15 -18.78 -30.78
CA ARG A 357 30.40 -20.23 -30.88
C ARG A 357 31.39 -20.74 -29.82
N ARG A 358 31.32 -20.19 -28.61
CA ARG A 358 32.12 -20.61 -27.45
C ARG A 358 31.30 -20.46 -26.19
N ARG A 359 31.55 -21.28 -25.16
CA ARG A 359 30.83 -21.17 -23.89
C ARG A 359 31.22 -19.89 -23.15
N ILE A 360 30.23 -19.04 -22.85
CA ILE A 360 30.34 -17.79 -22.11
C ILE A 360 29.30 -17.85 -21.00
N THR A 361 29.73 -18.05 -19.77
CA THR A 361 28.85 -18.20 -18.59
C THR A 361 29.20 -17.24 -17.46
N ARG A 362 30.30 -16.50 -17.56
CA ARG A 362 30.80 -15.59 -16.52
C ARG A 362 30.95 -14.16 -17.03
N LEU A 363 30.89 -13.20 -16.12
CA LEU A 363 31.00 -11.77 -16.44
C LEU A 363 32.36 -11.39 -17.05
N ASP A 364 33.44 -12.03 -16.61
CA ASP A 364 34.79 -11.83 -17.15
C ASP A 364 34.97 -12.39 -18.56
N GLN A 365 34.06 -13.26 -19.01
CA GLN A 365 34.12 -13.88 -20.34
C GLN A 365 33.38 -13.09 -21.43
N ILE A 366 32.62 -12.04 -21.05
CA ILE A 366 31.95 -11.13 -21.99
C ILE A 366 33.00 -10.58 -22.98
N PRO A 367 32.85 -10.79 -24.29
CA PRO A 367 33.83 -10.35 -25.29
C PRO A 367 34.04 -8.84 -25.28
N ASP A 368 35.28 -8.42 -25.56
CA ASP A 368 35.63 -7.00 -25.63
C ASP A 368 34.90 -6.30 -26.79
N GLU A 369 34.64 -7.04 -27.87
CA GLU A 369 33.93 -6.57 -29.07
C GLU A 369 32.51 -6.09 -28.77
N GLU A 370 31.84 -6.70 -27.78
CA GLU A 370 30.49 -6.27 -27.36
C GLU A 370 30.56 -4.95 -26.57
N LEU A 371 31.58 -4.78 -25.72
CA LEU A 371 31.81 -3.52 -25.00
C LEU A 371 32.22 -2.40 -25.97
N ASP A 372 33.07 -2.71 -26.95
CA ASP A 372 33.46 -1.80 -28.03
C ASP A 372 32.26 -1.39 -28.88
N ARG A 373 31.35 -2.34 -29.18
CA ARG A 373 30.11 -2.05 -29.90
C ARG A 373 29.20 -1.12 -29.10
N MET A 374 28.97 -1.40 -27.82
CA MET A 374 28.15 -0.55 -26.94
C MET A 374 28.70 0.89 -26.86
N SER A 375 30.01 1.03 -26.66
CA SER A 375 30.66 2.34 -26.62
C SER A 375 30.52 3.08 -27.95
N ARG A 376 30.73 2.39 -29.08
CA ARG A 376 30.54 2.94 -30.43
C ARG A 376 29.11 3.37 -30.72
N TRP A 377 28.12 2.69 -30.15
CA TRP A 377 26.70 3.06 -30.26
C TRP A 377 26.32 4.25 -29.37
N GLY A 378 27.19 4.65 -28.43
CA GLY A 378 26.99 5.81 -27.55
C GLY A 378 26.40 5.46 -26.18
N PHE A 379 26.43 4.18 -25.78
CA PHE A 379 26.05 3.78 -24.42
C PHE A 379 27.13 4.18 -23.42
N THR A 380 26.69 4.76 -22.30
CA THR A 380 27.57 5.22 -21.21
C THR A 380 27.21 4.58 -19.87
N GLY A 381 26.06 3.88 -19.80
CA GLY A 381 25.65 3.03 -18.69
C GLY A 381 25.29 1.62 -19.17
N PHE A 382 25.58 0.62 -18.33
CA PHE A 382 25.27 -0.77 -18.61
C PHE A 382 24.69 -1.48 -17.38
N TRP A 383 23.39 -1.74 -17.40
CA TRP A 383 22.66 -2.45 -16.35
C TRP A 383 22.57 -3.94 -16.66
N LEU A 384 23.13 -4.74 -15.75
CA LEU A 384 23.05 -6.19 -15.76
C LEU A 384 22.03 -6.66 -14.71
N ILE A 385 20.97 -7.33 -15.16
CA ILE A 385 19.93 -7.83 -14.26
C ILE A 385 20.33 -9.19 -13.70
N GLY A 386 20.05 -9.38 -12.40
CA GLY A 386 20.09 -10.69 -11.75
C GLY A 386 21.50 -11.24 -11.58
N ILE A 387 22.44 -10.36 -11.21
CA ILE A 387 23.85 -10.69 -10.95
C ILE A 387 24.11 -11.14 -9.50
N TRP A 388 23.15 -10.93 -8.62
CA TRP A 388 23.22 -11.24 -7.19
C TRP A 388 22.92 -12.71 -6.91
N GLU A 389 23.37 -13.18 -5.75
CA GLU A 389 23.08 -14.52 -5.25
C GLU A 389 21.58 -14.68 -4.96
N ARG A 390 20.96 -15.69 -5.58
CA ARG A 390 19.52 -15.87 -5.58
C ARG A 390 19.08 -16.96 -4.60
N SER A 391 17.89 -16.79 -4.04
CA SER A 391 17.28 -17.74 -3.12
C SER A 391 16.95 -19.06 -3.81
N SER A 392 17.52 -20.16 -3.31
CA SER A 392 17.23 -21.51 -3.79
C SER A 392 15.76 -21.91 -3.64
N ALA A 393 15.07 -21.35 -2.64
CA ALA A 393 13.63 -21.54 -2.44
C ALA A 393 12.80 -21.04 -3.62
N SER A 394 13.11 -19.87 -4.19
CA SER A 394 12.40 -19.33 -5.37
C SER A 394 12.43 -20.30 -6.56
N ARG A 395 13.61 -20.86 -6.86
CA ARG A 395 13.77 -21.89 -7.89
C ARG A 395 12.96 -23.15 -7.56
N ALA A 396 13.01 -23.60 -6.31
CA ALA A 396 12.32 -24.81 -5.87
C ALA A 396 10.79 -24.65 -5.93
N ILE A 397 10.26 -23.45 -5.71
CA ILE A 397 8.85 -23.11 -5.87
C ILE A 397 8.46 -23.18 -7.34
N LYS A 398 9.15 -22.44 -8.22
CA LYS A 398 8.82 -22.36 -9.65
C LYS A 398 8.84 -23.71 -10.35
N ARG A 399 9.81 -24.57 -10.02
CA ARG A 399 9.92 -25.93 -10.56
C ARG A 399 8.74 -26.82 -10.15
N ARG A 400 8.29 -26.73 -8.90
CA ARG A 400 7.11 -27.47 -8.41
C ARG A 400 5.81 -26.95 -9.00
N CYS A 401 5.73 -25.65 -9.31
CA CYS A 401 4.58 -25.03 -9.98
C CYS A 401 4.53 -25.28 -11.51
N GLY A 402 5.35 -26.17 -12.05
CA GLY A 402 5.27 -26.65 -13.43
C GLY A 402 6.29 -26.05 -14.40
N ASN A 403 7.28 -25.27 -13.94
CA ASN A 403 8.37 -24.77 -14.78
C ASN A 403 9.72 -25.41 -14.41
N PRO A 404 10.03 -26.63 -14.89
CA PRO A 404 11.24 -27.36 -14.51
C PRO A 404 12.55 -26.67 -14.93
N GLU A 405 12.51 -25.86 -15.98
CA GLU A 405 13.66 -25.10 -16.48
C GLU A 405 13.85 -23.74 -15.78
N ALA A 406 12.89 -23.29 -14.96
CA ALA A 406 13.00 -22.03 -14.23
C ALA A 406 14.17 -22.02 -13.26
N ASP A 407 14.85 -20.87 -13.21
CA ASP A 407 15.78 -20.52 -12.15
C ASP A 407 15.09 -19.66 -11.09
N ALA A 408 15.81 -19.34 -10.01
CA ALA A 408 15.35 -18.41 -9.00
C ALA A 408 15.10 -17.02 -9.61
N SER A 409 14.08 -16.32 -9.12
CA SER A 409 13.83 -14.93 -9.50
C SER A 409 15.05 -14.07 -9.23
N ALA A 410 15.42 -13.18 -10.16
CA ALA A 410 16.46 -12.18 -9.96
C ALA A 410 16.20 -11.25 -8.75
N TYR A 411 14.95 -11.13 -8.30
CA TYR A 411 14.55 -10.29 -7.17
C TYR A 411 14.25 -11.06 -5.88
N SER A 412 14.33 -12.40 -5.90
CA SER A 412 14.30 -13.22 -4.68
C SER A 412 15.74 -13.56 -4.27
N LEU A 413 16.35 -12.65 -3.51
CA LEU A 413 17.78 -12.68 -3.20
C LEU A 413 18.09 -13.49 -1.94
N TYR A 414 19.20 -14.24 -1.96
CA TYR A 414 19.77 -14.84 -0.75
C TYR A 414 20.64 -13.83 0.01
N ASP A 415 21.53 -13.14 -0.73
CA ASP A 415 22.40 -12.07 -0.22
C ASP A 415 22.85 -11.15 -1.38
N TYR A 416 23.31 -9.93 -1.07
CA TYR A 416 23.86 -8.98 -2.05
C TYR A 416 25.33 -9.28 -2.40
N VAL A 417 25.60 -10.55 -2.71
CA VAL A 417 26.89 -11.05 -3.18
C VAL A 417 26.77 -11.39 -4.66
N ILE A 418 27.82 -11.13 -5.45
CA ILE A 418 27.81 -11.50 -6.86
C ILE A 418 27.82 -13.02 -6.99
N SER A 419 26.88 -13.56 -7.75
CA SER A 419 26.70 -15.00 -7.90
C SER A 419 27.97 -15.69 -8.39
N ASP A 420 28.31 -16.82 -7.75
CA ASP A 420 29.54 -17.57 -8.02
C ASP A 420 29.56 -18.20 -9.42
N ASP A 421 28.39 -18.59 -9.93
CA ASP A 421 28.23 -19.12 -11.29
C ASP A 421 28.53 -18.09 -12.38
N LEU A 422 28.28 -16.80 -12.11
CA LEU A 422 28.69 -15.64 -12.92
C LEU A 422 30.15 -15.24 -12.70
N GLY A 423 30.81 -15.90 -11.74
CA GLY A 423 32.24 -15.77 -11.45
C GLY A 423 32.61 -14.89 -10.28
N GLY A 424 31.62 -14.49 -9.48
CA GLY A 424 31.80 -13.76 -8.23
C GLY A 424 32.42 -12.37 -8.41
N GLN A 425 32.87 -11.80 -7.30
CA GLN A 425 33.38 -10.42 -7.26
C GLN A 425 34.59 -10.20 -8.19
N ALA A 426 35.43 -11.22 -8.39
CA ALA A 426 36.59 -11.12 -9.27
C ALA A 426 36.18 -10.91 -10.75
N ALA A 427 35.16 -11.64 -11.22
CA ALA A 427 34.65 -11.49 -12.57
C ALA A 427 33.98 -10.12 -12.79
N LEU A 428 33.21 -9.65 -11.80
CA LEU A 428 32.63 -8.30 -11.83
C LEU A 428 33.72 -7.23 -11.92
N ASN A 429 34.75 -7.29 -11.07
CA ASN A 429 35.85 -6.31 -11.05
C ASN A 429 36.61 -6.28 -12.39
N ASN A 430 36.78 -7.45 -13.02
CA ASN A 430 37.34 -7.54 -14.37
C ASN A 430 36.47 -6.79 -15.39
N LEU A 431 35.18 -7.12 -15.45
CA LEU A 431 34.23 -6.49 -16.37
C LEU A 431 34.15 -4.97 -16.14
N LYS A 432 34.02 -4.54 -14.88
CA LYS A 432 33.97 -3.13 -14.47
C LYS A 432 35.15 -2.34 -15.04
N ARG A 433 36.36 -2.88 -14.90
CA ARG A 433 37.58 -2.23 -15.43
C ARG A 433 37.58 -2.17 -16.97
N ARG A 434 37.15 -3.23 -17.66
CA ARG A 434 37.09 -3.28 -19.13
C ARG A 434 36.03 -2.34 -19.71
N ALA A 435 34.87 -2.25 -19.05
CA ALA A 435 33.79 -1.34 -19.40
C ALA A 435 34.19 0.13 -19.15
N TRP A 436 34.82 0.41 -18.00
CA TRP A 436 35.26 1.76 -17.64
C TRP A 436 36.26 2.35 -18.63
N LYS A 437 37.21 1.55 -19.14
CA LYS A 437 38.15 1.96 -20.20
C LYS A 437 37.45 2.46 -21.47
N ARG A 438 36.18 2.08 -21.68
CA ARG A 438 35.35 2.43 -22.83
C ARG A 438 34.31 3.51 -22.51
N GLY A 439 34.39 4.12 -21.32
CA GLY A 439 33.44 5.13 -20.86
C GLY A 439 32.10 4.57 -20.36
N ILE A 440 32.00 3.26 -20.15
CA ILE A 440 30.76 2.59 -19.74
C ILE A 440 30.79 2.36 -18.23
N ARG A 441 29.77 2.90 -17.54
CA ARG A 441 29.52 2.71 -16.12
C ARG A 441 28.63 1.51 -15.89
N LEU A 442 29.03 0.58 -15.04
CA LEU A 442 28.14 -0.51 -14.67
C LEU A 442 27.00 0.00 -13.79
N SER A 443 25.84 -0.63 -13.96
CA SER A 443 24.64 -0.40 -13.19
C SER A 443 24.09 -1.72 -12.70
N SER A 444 23.41 -1.68 -11.55
CA SER A 444 22.72 -2.84 -10.98
C SER A 444 21.33 -2.45 -10.49
N ASP A 445 20.44 -3.44 -10.50
CA ASP A 445 19.23 -3.40 -9.69
C ASP A 445 19.56 -3.60 -8.20
N MET A 446 18.68 -3.07 -7.36
CA MET A 446 18.62 -3.34 -5.93
C MET A 446 17.17 -3.34 -5.47
N VAL A 447 16.82 -4.34 -4.65
CA VAL A 447 15.48 -4.54 -4.07
C VAL A 447 15.56 -4.33 -2.55
N PRO A 448 15.32 -3.11 -2.04
CA PRO A 448 15.46 -2.83 -0.61
C PRO A 448 14.26 -3.27 0.24
N ASN A 449 13.12 -3.58 -0.40
CA ASN A 449 11.86 -3.84 0.31
C ASN A 449 11.79 -5.23 0.96
N HIS A 450 12.37 -6.24 0.31
CA HIS A 450 12.28 -7.64 0.72
C HIS A 450 13.52 -8.41 0.32
N VAL A 451 13.67 -9.61 0.86
CA VAL A 451 14.66 -10.62 0.44
C VAL A 451 13.95 -11.93 0.09
N GLY A 452 14.64 -12.94 -0.42
CA GLY A 452 14.04 -14.26 -0.65
C GLY A 452 13.62 -14.93 0.66
N ILE A 453 12.58 -15.79 0.61
CA ILE A 453 12.11 -16.50 1.82
C ILE A 453 13.22 -17.36 2.44
N TYR A 454 14.10 -17.93 1.62
CA TYR A 454 15.36 -18.49 2.06
C TYR A 454 16.48 -17.51 1.74
N SER A 455 16.91 -16.76 2.74
CA SER A 455 17.95 -15.74 2.62
C SER A 455 18.72 -15.63 3.92
N LYS A 456 19.92 -15.07 3.86
CA LYS A 456 20.77 -14.87 5.04
C LYS A 456 20.03 -14.17 6.17
N TRP A 457 19.25 -13.13 5.86
CA TRP A 457 18.51 -12.36 6.86
C TRP A 457 17.35 -13.13 7.49
N VAL A 458 16.63 -13.98 6.74
CA VAL A 458 15.57 -14.81 7.34
C VAL A 458 16.14 -15.85 8.30
N ILE A 459 17.35 -16.34 8.03
CA ILE A 459 18.05 -17.29 8.90
C ILE A 459 18.63 -16.59 10.14
N GLU A 460 19.43 -15.54 9.94
CA GLU A 460 20.22 -14.89 11.01
C GLU A 460 19.42 -13.82 11.79
N HIS A 461 18.42 -13.20 11.16
CA HIS A 461 17.69 -12.06 11.71
C HIS A 461 16.16 -12.19 11.51
N PRO A 462 15.51 -13.26 11.99
CA PRO A 462 14.07 -13.48 11.77
C PRO A 462 13.19 -12.37 12.35
N HIS A 463 13.68 -11.63 13.34
CA HIS A 463 12.97 -10.48 13.92
C HIS A 463 12.94 -9.24 13.01
N TRP A 464 13.70 -9.18 11.91
CA TRP A 464 13.69 -8.03 10.99
C TRP A 464 12.49 -7.96 10.06
N PHE A 465 11.63 -8.98 10.07
CA PHE A 465 10.52 -9.14 9.14
C PHE A 465 9.19 -8.79 9.77
N VAL A 466 8.25 -8.32 8.93
CA VAL A 466 6.84 -8.22 9.31
C VAL A 466 6.33 -9.64 9.55
N GLN A 467 5.82 -9.91 10.74
CA GLN A 467 5.50 -11.27 11.16
C GLN A 467 4.42 -11.34 12.23
N SER A 468 3.92 -12.55 12.45
CA SER A 468 2.98 -12.90 13.52
C SER A 468 3.43 -14.19 14.22
N PRO A 469 3.23 -14.32 15.55
CA PRO A 469 3.46 -15.57 16.27
C PRO A 469 2.41 -16.65 15.95
N ARG A 470 1.24 -16.26 15.44
CA ARG A 470 0.13 -17.15 15.06
C ARG A 470 -0.21 -17.00 13.58
N SER A 471 -0.77 -18.04 12.96
CA SER A 471 -1.21 -17.98 11.57
C SER A 471 -2.29 -16.89 11.43
N PRO A 472 -2.17 -15.96 10.47
CA PRO A 472 -3.14 -14.87 10.30
C PRO A 472 -4.53 -15.37 9.90
N PHE A 473 -4.59 -16.55 9.26
CA PHE A 473 -5.83 -17.19 8.88
C PHE A 473 -5.89 -18.62 9.44
N PRO A 474 -6.99 -19.00 10.12
CA PRO A 474 -7.14 -20.36 10.67
C PRO A 474 -7.17 -21.47 9.61
N GLY A 475 -7.56 -21.12 8.38
CA GLY A 475 -7.62 -22.06 7.25
C GLY A 475 -6.27 -22.42 6.65
N TYR A 476 -5.22 -21.62 6.92
CA TYR A 476 -3.90 -21.81 6.35
C TYR A 476 -3.27 -23.11 6.84
N ARG A 477 -2.70 -23.86 5.90
CA ARG A 477 -1.99 -25.11 6.17
C ARG A 477 -0.61 -25.03 5.57
N PHE A 478 0.37 -25.60 6.27
CA PHE A 478 1.77 -25.56 5.89
C PHE A 478 2.31 -26.99 5.88
N SER A 479 1.70 -27.85 5.07
CA SER A 479 2.01 -29.28 4.96
C SER A 479 2.92 -29.62 3.77
N GLY A 480 3.21 -28.62 2.93
CA GLY A 480 4.15 -28.72 1.83
C GLY A 480 5.61 -29.03 2.24
N PRO A 481 6.52 -29.12 1.25
CA PRO A 481 7.92 -29.46 1.50
C PRO A 481 8.66 -28.31 2.21
N ASN A 482 9.68 -28.65 2.99
CA ASN A 482 10.66 -27.68 3.48
C ASN A 482 11.41 -27.05 2.29
N LEU A 483 11.46 -25.72 2.26
CA LEU A 483 12.15 -24.92 1.25
C LEU A 483 13.48 -24.32 1.72
N SER A 484 13.83 -24.52 2.99
CA SER A 484 15.13 -24.13 3.55
C SER A 484 16.19 -25.19 3.28
N GLU A 485 17.40 -24.76 2.91
CA GLU A 485 18.59 -25.62 2.83
C GLU A 485 19.41 -25.60 4.14
N ASP A 486 19.04 -24.74 5.10
CA ASP A 486 19.68 -24.67 6.42
C ASP A 486 19.29 -25.85 7.31
N SER A 487 20.23 -26.36 8.12
CA SER A 487 20.00 -27.53 8.98
C SER A 487 19.12 -27.25 10.20
N ASN A 488 19.07 -25.99 10.65
CA ASN A 488 18.40 -25.53 11.87
C ASN A 488 17.10 -24.78 11.60
N VAL A 489 16.88 -24.28 10.38
CA VAL A 489 15.65 -23.54 10.04
C VAL A 489 14.85 -24.28 8.98
N GLU A 490 13.54 -24.42 9.21
CA GLU A 490 12.60 -24.92 8.21
C GLU A 490 11.68 -23.81 7.70
N ILE A 491 11.36 -23.84 6.41
CA ILE A 491 10.50 -22.87 5.75
C ILE A 491 9.43 -23.62 4.96
N TYR A 492 8.17 -23.27 5.20
CA TYR A 492 7.01 -23.88 4.55
C TYR A 492 6.10 -22.81 3.97
N LEU A 493 5.73 -22.98 2.69
CA LEU A 493 4.65 -22.18 2.08
C LEU A 493 3.28 -22.71 2.50
N GLU A 494 2.30 -21.81 2.43
CA GLU A 494 0.90 -22.15 2.60
C GLU A 494 0.40 -23.06 1.46
N ASP A 495 -0.44 -24.03 1.78
CA ASP A 495 -0.84 -25.11 0.88
C ASP A 495 -1.73 -24.65 -0.28
N GLY A 496 -2.57 -23.64 -0.05
CA GLY A 496 -3.43 -22.98 -1.03
C GLY A 496 -2.65 -22.29 -2.14
N TYR A 497 -1.40 -21.86 -1.89
CA TYR A 497 -0.51 -21.36 -2.94
C TYR A 497 -0.27 -22.42 -4.03
N TRP A 498 0.09 -23.65 -3.64
CA TRP A 498 0.34 -24.74 -4.60
C TRP A 498 -0.91 -25.12 -5.40
N LYS A 499 -2.07 -25.02 -4.76
CA LYS A 499 -3.39 -25.33 -5.36
C LYS A 499 -4.00 -24.15 -6.10
N ARG A 500 -3.37 -22.97 -6.04
CA ARG A 500 -3.89 -21.72 -6.61
C ARG A 500 -5.28 -21.37 -6.09
N SER A 501 -5.54 -21.70 -4.82
CA SER A 501 -6.83 -21.49 -4.16
C SER A 501 -6.82 -20.34 -3.14
N ASP A 502 -5.64 -19.83 -2.80
CA ASP A 502 -5.45 -18.70 -1.88
C ASP A 502 -4.20 -17.89 -2.29
N ALA A 503 -4.16 -16.61 -1.93
CA ALA A 503 -3.04 -15.72 -2.16
C ALA A 503 -1.83 -16.04 -1.24
N ALA A 504 -2.06 -16.73 -0.12
CA ALA A 504 -1.03 -17.17 0.82
C ALA A 504 -0.14 -16.01 1.30
N VAL A 505 -0.65 -15.14 2.16
CA VAL A 505 0.04 -13.88 2.54
C VAL A 505 1.24 -14.05 3.46
N VAL A 506 1.41 -15.22 4.07
CA VAL A 506 2.55 -15.56 4.94
C VAL A 506 3.14 -16.92 4.59
N PHE A 507 4.40 -17.10 4.98
CA PHE A 507 5.04 -18.41 5.07
C PHE A 507 5.41 -18.72 6.53
N LYS A 508 5.50 -20.02 6.83
CA LYS A 508 5.85 -20.51 8.17
C LYS A 508 7.36 -20.76 8.26
N ARG A 509 8.02 -20.15 9.24
CA ARG A 509 9.40 -20.43 9.66
C ARG A 509 9.39 -21.21 10.96
N VAL A 510 10.19 -22.28 11.04
CA VAL A 510 10.40 -23.06 12.26
C VAL A 510 11.88 -23.08 12.60
N ASP A 511 12.21 -22.68 13.81
CA ASP A 511 13.54 -22.86 14.38
C ASP A 511 13.62 -24.22 15.06
N ARG A 512 14.46 -25.13 14.55
CA ARG A 512 14.58 -26.50 15.06
C ARG A 512 15.26 -26.58 16.42
N ALA A 513 16.13 -25.63 16.75
CA ALA A 513 16.86 -25.64 18.01
C ALA A 513 15.95 -25.24 19.18
N THR A 514 15.05 -24.28 18.94
CA THR A 514 14.14 -23.72 19.96
C THR A 514 12.71 -24.25 19.87
N GLY A 515 12.31 -24.80 18.71
CA GLY A 515 10.92 -25.13 18.41
C GLY A 515 10.05 -23.91 18.09
N GLU A 516 10.64 -22.71 17.99
CA GLU A 516 9.90 -21.48 17.72
C GLU A 516 9.27 -21.50 16.33
N VAL A 517 7.97 -21.17 16.28
CA VAL A 517 7.22 -20.99 15.04
C VAL A 517 6.90 -19.50 14.86
N ARG A 518 7.14 -19.00 13.65
CA ARG A 518 6.78 -17.65 13.21
C ARG A 518 6.16 -17.68 11.82
N TYR A 519 5.23 -16.77 11.57
CA TYR A 519 4.60 -16.59 10.28
C TYR A 519 5.04 -15.23 9.71
N LEU A 520 5.88 -15.26 8.69
CA LEU A 520 6.48 -14.07 8.09
C LEU A 520 5.69 -13.69 6.84
N TYR A 521 5.45 -12.40 6.64
CA TYR A 521 4.70 -11.91 5.48
C TYR A 521 5.58 -11.90 4.23
N HIS A 522 4.96 -12.23 3.10
CA HIS A 522 5.57 -12.05 1.79
C HIS A 522 5.61 -10.59 1.38
N GLY A 523 6.54 -10.20 0.52
CA GLY A 523 6.54 -8.86 -0.07
C GLY A 523 5.26 -8.60 -0.86
N ASN A 524 4.71 -7.39 -0.78
CA ASN A 524 3.47 -7.02 -1.44
C ASN A 524 3.42 -5.49 -1.63
N ASP A 525 2.81 -5.03 -2.73
CA ASP A 525 2.61 -3.64 -3.13
C ASP A 525 1.19 -3.10 -2.87
N GLY A 526 0.32 -3.92 -2.27
CA GLY A 526 -1.09 -3.64 -2.04
C GLY A 526 -2.03 -4.29 -3.05
N THR A 527 -1.50 -5.11 -3.96
CA THR A 527 -2.32 -5.96 -4.84
C THR A 527 -2.76 -7.24 -4.12
N SER A 528 -3.76 -7.93 -4.70
CA SER A 528 -4.33 -9.16 -4.10
C SER A 528 -3.36 -10.34 -4.05
N MET A 529 -2.27 -10.31 -4.81
CA MET A 529 -1.31 -11.41 -4.93
C MET A 529 0.06 -10.99 -4.40
N PRO A 530 0.51 -11.53 -3.26
CA PRO A 530 1.84 -11.26 -2.75
C PRO A 530 2.94 -11.89 -3.63
N TRP A 531 4.17 -11.44 -3.45
CA TRP A 531 5.36 -12.07 -4.05
C TRP A 531 5.80 -13.26 -3.18
N ASN A 532 5.15 -14.42 -3.36
CA ASN A 532 5.25 -15.59 -2.46
C ASN A 532 6.65 -16.23 -2.32
N ASP A 533 7.65 -15.83 -3.12
CA ASP A 533 9.04 -16.25 -2.95
C ASP A 533 9.91 -15.22 -2.21
N THR A 534 9.30 -14.20 -1.62
CA THR A 534 9.98 -13.11 -0.90
C THR A 534 9.48 -12.97 0.55
N ALA A 535 10.27 -12.33 1.41
CA ALA A 535 9.98 -12.04 2.81
C ALA A 535 10.11 -10.54 3.07
N GLN A 536 9.03 -9.92 3.57
CA GLN A 536 8.90 -8.49 3.76
C GLN A 536 9.67 -7.98 4.99
N LEU A 537 10.56 -7.01 4.77
CA LEU A 537 11.29 -6.34 5.85
C LEU A 537 10.39 -5.34 6.59
N ASP A 538 10.63 -5.23 7.90
CA ASP A 538 9.90 -4.32 8.78
C ASP A 538 10.64 -2.99 8.93
N PHE A 539 10.32 -2.03 8.06
CA PHE A 539 10.89 -0.69 8.09
C PHE A 539 10.39 0.17 9.26
N LEU A 540 9.49 -0.32 10.12
CA LEU A 540 9.18 0.34 11.38
C LEU A 540 10.40 0.28 12.34
N LYS A 541 11.27 -0.73 12.16
CA LYS A 541 12.48 -0.94 12.96
C LYS A 541 13.67 -0.15 12.44
N SER A 542 14.29 0.63 13.32
CA SER A 542 15.41 1.51 12.96
C SER A 542 16.66 0.76 12.51
N GLU A 543 16.93 -0.38 13.13
CA GLU A 543 18.05 -1.27 12.83
C GLU A 543 17.92 -1.90 11.43
N VAL A 544 16.69 -2.20 11.00
CA VAL A 544 16.41 -2.72 9.65
C VAL A 544 16.69 -1.63 8.61
N ARG A 545 16.20 -0.40 8.85
CA ARG A 545 16.48 0.74 7.96
C ARG A 545 17.98 0.99 7.81
N GLU A 546 18.74 0.96 8.90
CA GLU A 546 20.20 1.13 8.85
C GLU A 546 20.89 -0.03 8.12
N ALA A 547 20.49 -1.29 8.36
CA ALA A 547 21.05 -2.45 7.67
C ALA A 547 20.82 -2.37 6.14
N VAL A 548 19.63 -1.95 5.71
CA VAL A 548 19.33 -1.72 4.29
C VAL A 548 20.17 -0.56 3.73
N ILE A 549 20.31 0.57 4.44
CA ILE A 549 21.17 1.69 4.02
C ILE A 549 22.62 1.22 3.83
N GLN A 550 23.17 0.45 4.77
CA GLN A 550 24.54 -0.08 4.66
C GLN A 550 24.69 -1.01 3.45
N THR A 551 23.65 -1.79 3.16
CA THR A 551 23.61 -2.64 1.96
C THR A 551 23.58 -1.80 0.68
N ILE A 552 22.81 -0.71 0.65
CA ILE A 552 22.80 0.24 -0.47
C ILE A 552 24.20 0.83 -0.68
N LEU A 553 24.86 1.25 0.40
CA LEU A 553 26.23 1.79 0.34
C LEU A 553 27.24 0.74 -0.12
N HIS A 554 27.07 -0.52 0.28
CA HIS A 554 27.87 -1.64 -0.22
C HIS A 554 27.72 -1.80 -1.74
N VAL A 555 26.48 -1.82 -2.25
CA VAL A 555 26.17 -1.90 -3.69
C VAL A 555 26.75 -0.69 -4.44
N ALA A 556 26.61 0.52 -3.92
CA ALA A 556 27.10 1.76 -4.53
C ALA A 556 28.63 1.79 -4.73
N ARG A 557 29.40 1.14 -3.87
CA ARG A 557 30.86 1.01 -4.05
C ARG A 557 31.21 0.20 -5.31
N SER A 558 30.36 -0.75 -5.65
CA SER A 558 30.53 -1.61 -6.84
C SER A 558 29.89 -0.98 -8.09
N PHE A 559 28.74 -0.31 -7.94
CA PHE A 559 27.92 0.20 -9.06
C PHE A 559 27.65 1.69 -8.91
N PRO A 560 28.22 2.56 -9.77
CA PRO A 560 27.96 4.00 -9.75
C PRO A 560 26.53 4.39 -10.20
N ILE A 561 25.73 3.45 -10.71
CA ILE A 561 24.34 3.67 -11.09
C ILE A 561 23.51 2.56 -10.46
N ILE A 562 22.58 2.91 -9.58
CA ILE A 562 21.69 1.94 -8.91
C ILE A 562 20.25 2.23 -9.31
N ARG A 563 19.53 1.19 -9.76
CA ARG A 563 18.08 1.20 -9.93
C ARG A 563 17.43 0.51 -8.73
N PHE A 564 16.60 1.24 -8.00
CA PHE A 564 15.78 0.70 -6.92
C PHE A 564 14.46 0.20 -7.46
N ASP A 565 14.18 -1.08 -7.22
CA ASP A 565 12.91 -1.76 -7.55
C ASP A 565 11.79 -1.32 -6.62
N ALA A 566 10.59 -1.14 -7.18
CA ALA A 566 9.35 -0.80 -6.48
C ALA A 566 9.53 0.25 -5.38
N ALA A 567 10.28 1.32 -5.65
CA ALA A 567 10.74 2.26 -4.63
C ALA A 567 9.58 2.95 -3.89
N MET A 568 8.43 3.10 -4.55
CA MET A 568 7.23 3.71 -4.00
C MET A 568 6.70 3.00 -2.74
N VAL A 569 6.88 1.68 -2.59
CA VAL A 569 6.35 0.93 -1.44
C VAL A 569 7.06 1.24 -0.13
N LEU A 570 8.27 1.81 -0.22
CA LEU A 570 9.09 2.18 0.94
C LEU A 570 9.02 3.65 1.33
N THR A 571 8.22 4.46 0.62
CA THR A 571 7.94 5.81 1.16
C THR A 571 7.16 5.66 2.45
N LYS A 572 7.39 6.56 3.40
CA LYS A 572 6.86 6.47 4.75
C LYS A 572 5.33 6.27 4.79
N GLN A 573 4.58 7.06 4.02
CA GLN A 573 3.12 6.96 3.96
C GLN A 573 2.65 5.65 3.27
N HIS A 574 3.31 5.17 2.22
CA HIS A 574 2.91 3.90 1.59
C HIS A 574 3.24 2.71 2.49
N PHE A 575 4.39 2.74 3.16
CA PHE A 575 4.77 1.69 4.10
C PHE A 575 3.76 1.60 5.25
N GLN A 576 3.31 2.74 5.79
CA GLN A 576 2.23 2.77 6.79
C GLN A 576 0.94 2.16 6.22
N ARG A 577 0.45 2.68 5.09
CA ARG A 577 -0.79 2.21 4.46
C ARG A 577 -0.81 0.71 4.20
N LEU A 578 0.33 0.13 3.81
CA LEU A 578 0.44 -1.28 3.49
C LEU A 578 0.54 -2.16 4.74
N TRP A 579 1.44 -1.83 5.67
CA TRP A 579 1.83 -2.76 6.73
C TRP A 579 1.29 -2.40 8.11
N TYR A 580 0.98 -1.13 8.35
CA TYR A 580 0.54 -0.58 9.63
C TYR A 580 -0.54 0.51 9.44
N PRO A 581 -1.65 0.21 8.74
CA PRO A 581 -2.64 1.22 8.36
C PRO A 581 -3.24 1.91 9.60
N PRO A 582 -3.53 3.22 9.57
CA PRO A 582 -4.25 3.89 10.65
C PRO A 582 -5.65 3.30 10.82
N LEU A 583 -6.19 3.39 12.04
CA LEU A 583 -7.53 2.92 12.35
C LEU A 583 -8.59 3.74 11.59
N GLY A 584 -9.53 3.04 10.96
CA GLY A 584 -10.60 3.61 10.15
C GLY A 584 -10.27 3.83 8.68
N GLU A 585 -9.04 3.57 8.25
CA GLU A 585 -8.58 3.70 6.85
C GLU A 585 -8.59 2.36 6.09
N GLY A 586 -8.77 1.23 6.79
CA GLY A 586 -8.79 -0.11 6.22
C GLY A 586 -7.40 -0.70 5.92
N GLY A 587 -7.36 -2.02 5.67
CA GLY A 587 -6.14 -2.75 5.30
C GLY A 587 -5.98 -2.93 3.79
N ALA A 588 -4.79 -2.63 3.27
CA ALA A 588 -4.40 -2.99 1.90
C ALA A 588 -3.86 -4.43 1.82
N ILE A 589 -3.14 -4.87 2.85
CA ILE A 589 -2.61 -6.22 2.96
C ILE A 589 -3.51 -7.03 3.90
N PRO A 590 -4.00 -8.21 3.49
CA PRO A 590 -4.80 -9.07 4.35
C PRO A 590 -4.12 -9.36 5.69
N SER A 591 -4.93 -9.43 6.76
CA SER A 591 -4.62 -9.51 8.19
C SER A 591 -3.85 -8.33 8.81
N ARG A 592 -3.71 -7.19 8.12
CA ARG A 592 -2.93 -6.05 8.62
C ARG A 592 -3.77 -4.92 9.21
N ALA A 593 -5.06 -4.81 8.86
CA ALA A 593 -5.97 -3.85 9.50
C ALA A 593 -5.96 -4.00 11.04
N GLY A 594 -5.98 -5.25 11.54
CA GLY A 594 -5.91 -5.58 12.97
C GLY A 594 -4.59 -5.21 13.68
N ARG A 595 -3.57 -4.75 12.93
CA ARG A 595 -2.24 -4.40 13.43
C ARG A 595 -1.89 -2.93 13.13
N GLY A 596 -2.91 -2.11 12.95
CA GLY A 596 -2.76 -0.69 12.67
C GLY A 596 -2.01 0.08 13.75
N VAL A 597 -1.33 1.14 13.34
CA VAL A 597 -0.58 2.05 14.23
C VAL A 597 -1.07 3.46 13.97
N SER A 598 -1.29 4.26 15.03
CA SER A 598 -1.69 5.65 14.87
C SER A 598 -0.63 6.44 14.10
N ARG A 599 -1.03 7.55 13.46
CA ARG A 599 -0.08 8.37 12.70
C ARG A 599 1.02 8.93 13.60
N GLU A 600 0.70 9.35 14.81
CA GLU A 600 1.65 9.88 15.78
C GLU A 600 2.66 8.83 16.23
N GLU A 601 2.18 7.62 16.54
CA GLU A 601 3.05 6.52 16.96
C GLU A 601 3.93 6.03 15.82
N PHE A 602 3.37 5.92 14.61
CA PHE A 602 4.12 5.58 13.41
C PHE A 602 5.19 6.62 13.11
N ASP A 603 4.87 7.91 13.23
CA ASP A 603 5.82 9.01 13.07
C ASP A 603 6.92 8.97 14.12
N ARG A 604 6.64 8.52 15.34
CA ARG A 604 7.66 8.33 16.38
C ARG A 604 8.64 7.20 16.03
N LEU A 605 8.15 6.09 15.51
CA LEU A 605 8.95 4.89 15.17
C LEU A 605 9.67 5.01 13.82
N PHE A 606 9.06 5.74 12.88
CA PHE A 606 9.57 6.03 11.54
C PHE A 606 9.67 7.56 11.32
N PRO A 607 10.58 8.26 12.02
CA PRO A 607 10.57 9.73 12.09
C PRO A 607 10.98 10.43 10.80
N ARG A 608 11.74 9.78 9.94
CA ARG A 608 12.29 10.36 8.73
C ARG A 608 11.91 9.53 7.52
N GLU A 609 11.81 10.19 6.39
CA GLU A 609 11.58 9.51 5.12
C GLU A 609 12.81 8.71 4.71
N PHE A 610 12.67 7.39 4.56
CA PHE A 610 13.78 6.47 4.33
C PHE A 610 14.60 6.86 3.11
N TRP A 611 13.94 7.18 1.99
CA TRP A 611 14.63 7.55 0.76
C TRP A 611 15.42 8.85 0.88
N ARG A 612 14.93 9.80 1.71
CA ARG A 612 15.67 11.02 2.00
C ARG A 612 16.93 10.72 2.81
N GLU A 613 16.86 9.78 3.75
CA GLU A 613 18.05 9.33 4.48
C GLU A 613 19.05 8.64 3.55
N VAL A 614 18.60 7.75 2.66
CA VAL A 614 19.44 7.10 1.64
C VAL A 614 20.16 8.14 0.79
N VAL A 615 19.43 9.10 0.22
CA VAL A 615 20.00 10.16 -0.63
C VAL A 615 21.05 10.97 0.12
N ASN A 616 20.77 11.37 1.37
CA ASN A 616 21.72 12.12 2.18
C ASN A 616 22.98 11.32 2.51
N ARG A 617 22.84 10.04 2.86
CA ARG A 617 23.96 9.13 3.17
C ARG A 617 24.82 8.89 1.93
N VAL A 618 24.21 8.64 0.78
CA VAL A 618 24.93 8.48 -0.50
C VAL A 618 25.67 9.76 -0.87
N ALA A 619 25.02 10.92 -0.78
CA ALA A 619 25.67 12.21 -1.07
C ALA A 619 26.87 12.49 -0.16
N ARG A 620 26.83 12.04 1.11
CA ARG A 620 27.93 12.22 2.07
C ARG A 620 29.06 11.21 1.88
N GLU A 621 28.73 9.95 1.63
CA GLU A 621 29.70 8.84 1.70
C GLU A 621 30.18 8.36 0.34
N ILE A 622 29.34 8.43 -0.70
CA ILE A 622 29.63 7.96 -2.06
C ILE A 622 28.96 8.90 -3.09
N PRO A 623 29.37 10.18 -3.16
CA PRO A 623 28.69 11.22 -3.96
C PRO A 623 28.70 10.97 -5.47
N GLU A 624 29.54 10.05 -5.96
CA GLU A 624 29.62 9.67 -7.37
C GLU A 624 28.56 8.63 -7.80
N THR A 625 27.50 8.45 -7.00
CA THR A 625 26.44 7.46 -7.27
C THR A 625 25.18 8.12 -7.81
N LEU A 626 24.72 7.67 -8.99
CA LEU A 626 23.43 8.03 -9.55
C LEU A 626 22.36 7.05 -9.04
N LEU A 627 21.38 7.61 -8.35
CA LEU A 627 20.23 6.86 -7.80
C LEU A 627 19.01 7.01 -8.70
N LEU A 628 18.49 5.89 -9.18
CA LEU A 628 17.32 5.78 -10.04
C LEU A 628 16.21 5.06 -9.26
N ALA A 629 15.04 5.69 -9.15
CA ALA A 629 13.86 5.06 -8.57
C ALA A 629 12.93 4.53 -9.65
N GLU A 630 12.55 3.25 -9.56
CA GLU A 630 11.28 2.81 -10.11
C GLU A 630 10.17 3.24 -9.16
N ALA A 631 9.49 4.33 -9.49
CA ALA A 631 8.33 4.80 -8.77
C ALA A 631 7.19 5.02 -9.77
N PHE A 632 5.98 4.70 -9.34
CA PHE A 632 4.73 4.96 -10.07
C PHE A 632 3.77 5.73 -9.14
N TRP A 633 2.48 5.74 -9.48
CA TRP A 633 1.41 6.34 -8.68
C TRP A 633 1.49 7.88 -8.56
N MET A 634 1.95 8.56 -9.63
CA MET A 634 2.07 10.02 -9.68
C MET A 634 3.08 10.60 -8.66
N LEU A 635 3.97 9.76 -8.13
CA LEU A 635 4.98 10.15 -7.14
C LEU A 635 6.29 10.60 -7.77
N GLU A 636 6.39 10.66 -9.10
CA GLU A 636 7.66 10.90 -9.79
C GLU A 636 8.26 12.24 -9.36
N GLY A 637 7.43 13.29 -9.32
CA GLY A 637 7.80 14.61 -8.81
C GLY A 637 8.25 14.57 -7.34
N TYR A 638 7.57 13.78 -6.50
CA TYR A 638 7.96 13.59 -5.11
C TYR A 638 9.32 12.88 -4.99
N PHE A 639 9.59 11.81 -5.73
CA PHE A 639 10.88 11.13 -5.66
C PHE A 639 12.05 12.04 -6.04
N VAL A 640 11.91 12.85 -7.08
CA VAL A 640 13.03 13.66 -7.56
C VAL A 640 13.16 15.01 -6.84
N ARG A 641 12.05 15.68 -6.55
CA ARG A 641 12.04 17.03 -5.93
C ARG A 641 11.97 16.95 -4.41
N THR A 642 11.08 16.09 -3.90
CA THR A 642 10.81 15.68 -2.52
C THR A 642 11.92 14.96 -1.78
N LEU A 643 12.39 13.88 -2.42
CA LEU A 643 13.30 12.89 -1.84
C LEU A 643 14.72 13.01 -2.36
N GLY A 644 14.92 13.69 -3.48
CA GLY A 644 16.22 13.97 -4.05
C GLY A 644 16.80 12.79 -4.84
N MET A 645 15.97 11.85 -5.30
CA MET A 645 16.44 10.85 -6.27
C MET A 645 16.97 11.54 -7.53
N HIS A 646 18.04 11.00 -8.10
CA HIS A 646 18.63 11.59 -9.30
C HIS A 646 17.70 11.38 -10.48
N ARG A 647 17.18 10.16 -10.63
CA ARG A 647 16.29 9.76 -11.72
C ARG A 647 15.07 9.00 -11.23
N VAL A 648 13.97 9.08 -11.99
CA VAL A 648 12.74 8.33 -11.75
C VAL A 648 12.13 7.87 -13.07
N TYR A 649 11.47 6.70 -13.08
CA TYR A 649 10.79 6.20 -14.27
C TYR A 649 9.70 7.15 -14.78
N ASN A 650 9.52 7.17 -16.11
CA ASN A 650 8.46 7.89 -16.79
C ASN A 650 7.64 6.91 -17.64
N SER A 651 6.73 6.17 -17.00
CA SER A 651 5.84 5.23 -17.70
C SER A 651 4.85 5.93 -18.64
N ALA A 652 4.51 7.18 -18.35
CA ALA A 652 3.65 8.00 -19.22
C ALA A 652 4.27 8.17 -20.63
N PHE A 653 5.60 8.32 -20.73
CA PHE A 653 6.30 8.37 -22.03
C PHE A 653 5.95 7.15 -22.90
N MET A 654 6.10 5.94 -22.35
CA MET A 654 5.87 4.71 -23.09
C MET A 654 4.39 4.51 -23.41
N ASN A 655 3.54 4.56 -22.38
CA ASN A 655 2.13 4.20 -22.51
C ASN A 655 1.37 5.20 -23.39
N MET A 656 1.53 6.50 -23.16
CA MET A 656 0.80 7.52 -23.91
C MET A 656 1.26 7.61 -25.37
N LEU A 657 2.57 7.52 -25.65
CA LEU A 657 3.05 7.54 -27.03
C LEU A 657 2.67 6.27 -27.80
N LYS A 658 2.65 5.11 -27.15
CA LYS A 658 2.15 3.86 -27.76
C LYS A 658 0.68 4.00 -28.16
N MET A 659 -0.15 4.49 -27.23
CA MET A 659 -1.60 4.61 -27.36
C MET A 659 -2.05 5.86 -28.16
N GLU A 660 -1.11 6.69 -28.65
CA GLU A 660 -1.40 7.96 -29.34
C GLU A 660 -2.20 8.95 -28.48
N MET A 661 -2.07 8.87 -27.15
CA MET A 661 -2.62 9.83 -26.19
C MET A 661 -1.73 11.08 -26.12
N ASN A 662 -1.52 11.68 -27.30
CA ASN A 662 -0.51 12.73 -27.53
C ASN A 662 -0.84 14.03 -26.79
N ASP A 663 -2.12 14.39 -26.75
CA ASP A 663 -2.67 15.51 -25.99
C ASP A 663 -2.36 15.39 -24.49
N GLN A 664 -2.60 14.22 -23.91
CA GLN A 664 -2.34 13.96 -22.49
C GLN A 664 -0.84 14.03 -22.19
N TYR A 665 0.01 13.43 -23.03
CA TYR A 665 1.45 13.47 -22.80
C TYR A 665 2.03 14.89 -22.96
N ARG A 666 1.55 15.66 -23.95
CA ARG A 666 1.91 17.07 -24.09
C ARG A 666 1.46 17.89 -22.88
N GLN A 667 0.25 17.63 -22.36
CA GLN A 667 -0.26 18.29 -21.17
C GLN A 667 0.63 18.01 -19.95
N VAL A 668 1.05 16.76 -19.73
CA VAL A 668 2.00 16.40 -18.65
C VAL A 668 3.31 17.19 -18.76
N ILE A 669 3.88 17.31 -19.96
CA ILE A 669 5.12 18.10 -20.16
C ILE A 669 4.87 19.59 -19.88
N LYS A 670 3.75 20.16 -20.38
CA LYS A 670 3.38 21.56 -20.15
C LYS A 670 3.26 21.85 -18.64
N GLU A 671 2.53 21.02 -17.90
CA GLU A 671 2.34 21.15 -16.45
C GLU A 671 3.68 21.08 -15.70
N ILE A 672 4.57 20.17 -16.08
CA ILE A 672 5.91 20.07 -15.48
C ILE A 672 6.74 21.33 -15.75
N LEU A 673 6.71 21.85 -16.98
CA LEU A 673 7.44 23.06 -17.35
C LEU A 673 6.91 24.30 -16.62
N GLU A 674 5.62 24.37 -16.36
CA GLU A 674 4.99 25.45 -15.57
C GLU A 674 5.23 25.29 -14.05
N PHE A 675 5.39 24.06 -13.56
CA PHE A 675 5.62 23.78 -12.14
C PHE A 675 7.10 23.86 -11.75
N ASP A 676 7.93 22.96 -12.28
CA ASP A 676 9.39 22.98 -12.14
C ASP A 676 10.08 22.15 -13.26
N PRO A 677 10.68 22.80 -14.27
CA PRO A 677 11.37 22.14 -15.39
C PRO A 677 12.46 21.17 -14.95
N GLN A 678 13.05 21.32 -13.75
CA GLN A 678 14.09 20.41 -13.26
C GLN A 678 13.57 18.98 -13.06
N ILE A 679 12.26 18.75 -12.99
CA ILE A 679 11.67 17.40 -12.94
C ILE A 679 11.87 16.69 -14.29
N LEU A 680 11.68 17.39 -15.41
CA LEU A 680 11.74 16.79 -16.75
C LEU A 680 13.12 16.15 -17.05
N LYS A 681 14.22 16.79 -16.62
CA LYS A 681 15.58 16.23 -16.81
C LYS A 681 15.89 15.01 -15.92
N ARG A 682 14.99 14.65 -15.02
CA ARG A 682 15.16 13.54 -14.08
C ARG A 682 14.36 12.31 -14.47
N PHE A 683 13.55 12.40 -15.51
CA PHE A 683 12.86 11.24 -16.03
C PHE A 683 13.80 10.25 -16.72
N VAL A 684 13.46 8.97 -16.56
CA VAL A 684 14.00 7.87 -17.34
C VAL A 684 12.97 7.54 -18.41
N ASN A 685 13.27 7.89 -19.64
CA ASN A 685 12.39 7.62 -20.78
C ASN A 685 12.79 6.28 -21.40
N PHE A 686 11.82 5.41 -21.61
CA PHE A 686 12.02 4.09 -22.21
C PHE A 686 10.86 3.72 -23.13
N MET A 687 11.14 2.89 -24.13
CA MET A 687 10.11 2.24 -24.96
C MET A 687 9.74 0.85 -24.45
N SER A 688 10.60 0.27 -23.63
CA SER A 688 10.37 -0.97 -22.91
C SER A 688 11.34 -1.03 -21.74
N ASN A 689 10.89 -1.54 -20.61
CA ASN A 689 11.74 -1.93 -19.49
C ASN A 689 11.67 -3.48 -19.32
N PRO A 690 12.39 -4.09 -18.37
CA PRO A 690 12.38 -5.54 -18.17
C PRO A 690 11.01 -6.15 -17.86
N ASP A 691 10.11 -5.39 -17.23
CA ASP A 691 8.79 -5.84 -16.80
C ASP A 691 7.72 -5.62 -17.87
N GLU A 692 8.03 -4.87 -18.92
CA GLU A 692 7.12 -4.51 -20.01
C GLU A 692 7.27 -5.42 -21.24
N ALA A 693 6.31 -5.33 -22.17
CA ALA A 693 6.47 -5.97 -23.47
C ALA A 693 7.66 -5.37 -24.25
N THR A 694 8.27 -6.15 -25.14
CA THR A 694 9.41 -5.69 -25.93
C THR A 694 9.04 -4.47 -26.79
N ALA A 695 10.01 -3.57 -27.02
CA ALA A 695 9.75 -2.35 -27.79
C ALA A 695 9.18 -2.62 -29.19
N VAL A 696 9.61 -3.72 -29.82
CA VAL A 696 9.08 -4.15 -31.13
C VAL A 696 7.64 -4.65 -31.05
N ALA A 697 7.24 -5.34 -29.97
CA ALA A 697 5.86 -5.76 -29.77
C ALA A 697 4.94 -4.55 -29.49
N GLN A 698 5.48 -3.50 -28.86
CA GLN A 698 4.72 -2.30 -28.51
C GLN A 698 4.62 -1.27 -29.64
N PHE A 699 5.69 -1.03 -30.39
CA PHE A 699 5.79 0.06 -31.38
C PHE A 699 6.02 -0.43 -32.81
N GLY A 700 6.16 -1.74 -33.01
CA GLY A 700 6.59 -2.31 -34.29
C GLY A 700 8.06 -2.02 -34.60
N LYS A 701 8.41 -2.09 -35.89
CA LYS A 701 9.78 -1.86 -36.40
C LYS A 701 9.88 -0.69 -37.39
N GLY A 702 8.76 -0.01 -37.64
CA GLY A 702 8.62 1.04 -38.64
C GLY A 702 8.87 2.44 -38.09
N ASP A 703 8.30 3.45 -38.74
CA ASP A 703 8.58 4.85 -38.44
C ASP A 703 8.07 5.30 -37.06
N LYS A 704 7.01 4.69 -36.53
CA LYS A 704 6.55 4.96 -35.16
C LYS A 704 7.61 4.58 -34.12
N TYR A 705 8.23 3.41 -34.27
CA TYR A 705 9.34 2.99 -33.41
C TYR A 705 10.48 4.02 -33.44
N PHE A 706 10.95 4.41 -34.62
CA PHE A 706 12.10 5.33 -34.74
C PHE A 706 11.76 6.77 -34.34
N GLY A 707 10.52 7.20 -34.56
CA GLY A 707 10.03 8.50 -34.09
C GLY A 707 10.01 8.60 -32.58
N VAL A 708 9.44 7.60 -31.90
CA VAL A 708 9.45 7.53 -30.43
C VAL A 708 10.87 7.33 -29.89
N CYS A 709 11.70 6.51 -30.54
CA CYS A 709 13.11 6.34 -30.15
C CYS A 709 13.93 7.63 -30.32
N THR A 710 13.60 8.45 -31.34
CA THR A 710 14.18 9.79 -31.51
C THR A 710 13.80 10.67 -30.33
N MET A 711 12.51 10.74 -29.98
CA MET A 711 12.07 11.48 -28.80
C MET A 711 12.76 11.00 -27.52
N MET A 712 12.88 9.69 -27.33
CA MET A 712 13.56 9.09 -26.18
C MET A 712 15.03 9.57 -26.10
N ALA A 713 15.72 9.63 -27.25
CA ALA A 713 17.12 10.06 -27.33
C ALA A 713 17.33 11.57 -27.27
N THR A 714 16.31 12.40 -27.56
CA THR A 714 16.42 13.87 -27.67
C THR A 714 15.60 14.65 -26.66
N MET A 715 14.78 14.01 -25.83
CA MET A 715 14.18 14.67 -24.66
C MET A 715 15.20 14.82 -23.52
N PRO A 716 15.02 15.82 -22.63
CA PRO A 716 15.75 15.85 -21.36
C PRO A 716 15.44 14.59 -20.54
N GLY A 717 16.42 14.18 -19.72
CA GLY A 717 16.33 12.93 -18.97
C GLY A 717 17.29 11.84 -19.47
N LEU A 718 17.09 10.63 -18.95
CA LEU A 718 17.92 9.46 -19.18
C LEU A 718 17.20 8.50 -20.14
N PRO A 719 17.70 8.27 -21.36
CA PRO A 719 17.19 7.21 -22.23
C PRO A 719 17.63 5.83 -21.75
N LEU A 720 16.67 4.91 -21.62
CA LEU A 720 16.89 3.51 -21.25
C LEU A 720 16.43 2.59 -22.40
N PHE A 721 17.36 1.76 -22.87
CA PHE A 721 17.13 0.77 -23.91
C PHE A 721 16.98 -0.63 -23.30
N GLY A 722 15.89 -1.32 -23.63
CA GLY A 722 15.58 -2.65 -23.13
C GLY A 722 16.46 -3.76 -23.75
N HIS A 723 16.47 -4.93 -23.12
CA HIS A 723 17.14 -6.11 -23.66
C HIS A 723 16.55 -6.45 -25.04
N GLY A 724 17.41 -6.56 -26.05
CA GLY A 724 17.02 -6.97 -27.40
C GLY A 724 16.36 -5.89 -28.25
N GLN A 725 16.19 -4.67 -27.71
CA GLN A 725 15.50 -3.58 -28.41
C GLN A 725 16.18 -3.19 -29.74
N ILE A 726 17.52 -3.12 -29.76
CA ILE A 726 18.29 -2.76 -30.96
C ILE A 726 18.29 -3.92 -31.97
N GLU A 727 18.43 -5.14 -31.44
CA GLU A 727 18.50 -6.37 -32.23
C GLU A 727 17.12 -6.80 -32.78
N GLY A 728 16.03 -6.23 -32.25
CA GLY A 728 14.66 -6.49 -32.68
C GLY A 728 14.06 -7.79 -32.15
N LEU A 729 14.53 -8.25 -30.99
CA LEU A 729 14.07 -9.48 -30.34
C LEU A 729 12.64 -9.29 -29.79
N ILE A 730 11.78 -10.29 -30.00
CA ILE A 730 10.39 -10.29 -29.56
C ILE A 730 10.17 -11.07 -28.27
N GLU A 731 11.07 -12.00 -27.90
CA GLU A 731 10.95 -12.77 -26.66
C GLU A 731 11.10 -11.85 -25.44
N LYS A 732 10.11 -11.91 -24.53
CA LYS A 732 10.15 -11.22 -23.23
C LYS A 732 10.74 -12.15 -22.18
N TYR A 733 11.73 -11.66 -21.44
CA TYR A 733 12.42 -12.43 -20.41
C TYR A 733 11.93 -12.06 -19.02
N GLY A 734 11.29 -13.00 -18.33
CA GLY A 734 11.00 -12.90 -16.91
C GLY A 734 12.26 -13.02 -16.04
N MET A 735 12.13 -12.75 -14.75
CA MET A 735 13.27 -12.72 -13.81
C MET A 735 13.85 -14.11 -13.50
N GLU A 736 13.15 -15.20 -13.84
CA GLU A 736 13.59 -16.60 -13.75
C GLU A 736 14.38 -17.12 -14.95
N TYR A 737 14.47 -16.37 -16.04
CA TYR A 737 15.06 -16.89 -17.27
C TYR A 737 16.58 -17.03 -17.13
N HIS A 738 17.09 -18.20 -17.48
CA HIS A 738 18.52 -18.51 -17.50
C HIS A 738 19.11 -18.55 -18.93
N LYS A 739 18.26 -18.70 -19.96
CA LYS A 739 18.63 -18.78 -21.37
C LYS A 739 17.51 -18.21 -22.24
N ALA A 740 17.82 -17.88 -23.49
CA ALA A 740 16.77 -17.61 -24.47
C ALA A 740 16.10 -18.94 -24.88
N TYR A 741 14.77 -19.00 -24.88
CA TYR A 741 14.07 -20.17 -25.41
C TYR A 741 13.89 -20.09 -26.91
N TRP A 742 13.84 -18.87 -27.46
CA TRP A 742 13.70 -18.67 -28.89
C TRP A 742 15.05 -18.39 -29.55
N GLU A 743 15.27 -19.01 -30.72
CA GLU A 743 16.39 -18.67 -31.58
C GLU A 743 15.98 -17.57 -32.55
N GLU A 744 16.10 -16.33 -32.07
CA GLU A 744 15.71 -15.17 -32.84
C GLU A 744 16.90 -14.63 -33.66
N PRO A 745 16.78 -14.52 -34.99
CA PRO A 745 17.79 -13.84 -35.79
C PRO A 745 17.78 -12.34 -35.48
N ILE A 746 18.96 -11.74 -35.48
CA ILE A 746 19.10 -10.28 -35.34
C ILE A 746 18.52 -9.62 -36.59
N ASP A 747 17.69 -8.60 -36.37
CA ASP A 747 17.17 -7.77 -37.46
C ASP A 747 18.23 -6.73 -37.90
N GLU A 748 19.09 -7.14 -38.84
CA GLU A 748 20.19 -6.32 -39.35
C GLU A 748 19.72 -5.00 -39.97
N TYR A 749 18.49 -4.94 -40.51
CA TYR A 749 17.93 -3.69 -41.02
C TYR A 749 17.61 -2.74 -39.88
N LEU A 750 16.96 -3.24 -38.82
CA LEU A 750 16.67 -2.47 -37.62
C LEU A 750 17.95 -1.94 -36.96
N VAL A 751 18.99 -2.77 -36.82
CA VAL A 751 20.29 -2.37 -36.28
C VAL A 751 20.91 -1.24 -37.12
N LYS A 752 20.99 -1.41 -38.45
CA LYS A 752 21.55 -0.40 -39.35
C LYS A 752 20.79 0.92 -39.31
N ARG A 753 19.46 0.87 -39.15
CA ARG A 753 18.64 2.07 -39.02
C ARG A 753 18.91 2.79 -37.70
N HIS A 754 19.11 2.07 -36.58
CA HIS A 754 19.59 2.69 -35.34
C HIS A 754 20.97 3.35 -35.51
N GLU A 755 21.90 2.69 -36.19
CA GLU A 755 23.23 3.23 -36.47
C GLU A 755 23.18 4.53 -37.27
N LYS A 756 22.23 4.63 -38.21
CA LYS A 756 22.02 5.80 -39.05
C LYS A 756 21.28 6.94 -38.34
N GLU A 757 20.20 6.62 -37.62
CA GLU A 757 19.21 7.62 -37.17
C GLU A 757 19.31 7.93 -35.66
N ILE A 758 19.64 6.96 -34.81
CA ILE A 758 19.54 7.10 -33.35
C ILE A 758 20.91 7.29 -32.67
N PHE A 759 21.89 6.45 -32.98
CA PHE A 759 23.20 6.51 -32.31
C PHE A 759 23.95 7.84 -32.50
N PRO A 760 23.84 8.55 -33.64
CA PRO A 760 24.39 9.90 -33.75
C PRO A 760 23.78 10.88 -32.75
N LEU A 761 22.48 10.75 -32.44
CA LEU A 761 21.79 11.58 -31.44
C LEU A 761 22.27 11.23 -30.03
N MET A 762 22.42 9.94 -29.72
CA MET A 762 22.96 9.48 -28.43
C MET A 762 24.36 10.04 -28.17
N LYS A 763 25.24 10.11 -29.17
CA LYS A 763 26.57 10.71 -29.01
C LYS A 763 26.54 12.21 -28.71
N LYS A 764 25.40 12.87 -28.97
CA LYS A 764 25.15 14.29 -28.68
C LYS A 764 24.26 14.49 -27.46
N ARG A 765 24.21 13.56 -26.51
CA ARG A 765 23.39 13.70 -25.28
C ARG A 765 23.57 15.04 -24.58
N HIS A 766 24.78 15.62 -24.58
CA HIS A 766 25.04 16.94 -23.97
C HIS A 766 24.15 18.06 -24.51
N LEU A 767 23.70 17.97 -25.77
CA LEU A 767 22.82 18.93 -26.41
C LEU A 767 21.38 18.85 -25.90
N PHE A 768 20.92 17.67 -25.48
CA PHE A 768 19.51 17.46 -25.14
C PHE A 768 19.22 17.13 -23.68
N SER A 769 20.23 16.77 -22.88
CA SER A 769 20.03 16.23 -21.53
C SER A 769 19.53 17.23 -20.48
N ASP A 770 19.76 18.54 -20.67
CA ASP A 770 19.38 19.58 -19.70
C ASP A 770 18.11 20.33 -20.15
N VAL A 771 17.48 21.03 -19.20
CA VAL A 771 16.23 21.79 -19.38
C VAL A 771 16.46 23.29 -19.45
N THR A 772 17.67 23.77 -19.18
CA THR A 772 17.99 25.22 -19.12
C THR A 772 17.54 25.95 -20.38
N ASN A 773 17.83 25.39 -21.56
CA ASN A 773 17.41 25.95 -22.86
C ASN A 773 16.35 25.09 -23.56
N PHE A 774 15.63 24.24 -22.82
CA PHE A 774 14.58 23.41 -23.40
C PHE A 774 13.27 24.20 -23.54
N TYR A 775 12.71 24.23 -24.74
CA TYR A 775 11.44 24.89 -25.04
C TYR A 775 10.56 23.94 -25.86
N LEU A 776 9.37 23.65 -25.34
CA LEU A 776 8.30 22.96 -26.06
C LEU A 776 7.48 24.00 -26.85
N TYR A 777 7.05 23.67 -28.06
CA TYR A 777 6.24 24.54 -28.92
C TYR A 777 4.88 23.93 -29.21
N ASP A 778 3.88 24.80 -29.39
CA ASP A 778 2.61 24.42 -29.99
C ASP A 778 2.74 24.46 -31.52
N PHE A 779 2.30 23.37 -32.17
CA PHE A 779 2.25 23.26 -33.62
C PHE A 779 0.87 23.71 -34.09
N TYR A 780 0.81 24.85 -34.77
CA TYR A 780 -0.45 25.45 -35.21
C TYR A 780 -0.81 25.00 -36.62
N LEU A 781 -2.06 24.55 -36.78
CA LEU A 781 -2.69 24.35 -38.07
C LEU A 781 -3.12 25.69 -38.67
N GLU A 782 -3.44 25.71 -39.96
CA GLU A 782 -3.89 26.91 -40.68
C GLU A 782 -5.15 27.55 -40.07
N ASN A 783 -6.02 26.75 -39.44
CA ASN A 783 -7.23 27.21 -38.75
C ASN A 783 -6.96 27.82 -37.35
N GLY A 784 -5.70 27.89 -36.92
CA GLY A 784 -5.29 28.41 -35.62
C GLY A 784 -5.40 27.45 -34.43
N SER A 785 -5.88 26.21 -34.62
CA SER A 785 -5.87 25.21 -33.55
C SER A 785 -4.50 24.55 -33.41
N VAL A 786 -4.16 24.11 -32.20
CA VAL A 786 -2.95 23.32 -31.95
C VAL A 786 -3.18 21.87 -32.37
N ASN A 787 -2.26 21.31 -33.15
CA ASN A 787 -2.21 19.88 -33.39
C ASN A 787 -1.42 19.20 -32.28
N GLU A 788 -2.12 18.55 -31.36
CA GLU A 788 -1.51 17.84 -30.23
C GLU A 788 -0.77 16.56 -30.66
N ASP A 789 -0.96 16.07 -31.89
CA ASP A 789 -0.23 14.90 -32.40
C ASP A 789 1.23 15.21 -32.78
N VAL A 790 1.57 16.50 -32.89
CA VAL A 790 2.93 16.96 -33.26
C VAL A 790 3.70 17.43 -32.03
N PHE A 791 4.79 16.74 -31.72
CA PHE A 791 5.77 17.16 -30.72
C PHE A 791 6.83 18.02 -31.40
N ALA A 792 6.94 19.28 -30.98
CA ALA A 792 7.96 20.20 -31.47
C ALA A 792 8.70 20.82 -30.28
N TYR A 793 10.00 20.65 -30.19
CA TYR A 793 10.80 21.22 -29.10
C TYR A 793 12.23 21.53 -29.53
N SER A 794 12.83 22.50 -28.86
CA SER A 794 14.21 22.90 -29.09
C SER A 794 15.05 22.74 -27.82
N ASN A 795 16.35 22.60 -28.03
CA ASN A 795 17.36 22.69 -26.98
C ASN A 795 18.64 23.30 -27.54
N ARG A 796 19.49 23.77 -26.63
CA ARG A 796 20.77 24.39 -26.99
C ARG A 796 21.81 24.11 -25.92
N TYR A 797 23.01 23.79 -26.38
CA TYR A 797 24.20 23.72 -25.57
C TYR A 797 25.31 24.49 -26.27
N GLU A 798 25.82 25.54 -25.62
CA GLU A 798 26.79 26.48 -26.20
C GLU A 798 26.31 26.99 -27.58
N ASN A 799 27.06 26.69 -28.65
CA ASN A 799 26.74 27.09 -30.02
C ASN A 799 25.97 26.02 -30.81
N GLU A 800 25.81 24.81 -30.27
CA GLU A 800 25.02 23.74 -30.88
C GLU A 800 23.54 23.92 -30.56
N ARG A 801 22.69 23.71 -31.57
CA ARG A 801 21.25 23.93 -31.50
C ARG A 801 20.53 22.70 -32.04
N SER A 802 19.40 22.35 -31.45
CA SER A 802 18.51 21.31 -31.96
C SER A 802 17.07 21.79 -32.00
N LEU A 803 16.37 21.41 -33.06
CA LEU A 803 14.93 21.47 -33.18
C LEU A 803 14.45 20.07 -33.59
N ILE A 804 13.58 19.49 -32.79
CA ILE A 804 12.98 18.17 -33.04
C ILE A 804 11.50 18.39 -33.32
N VAL A 805 11.02 17.82 -34.43
CA VAL A 805 9.61 17.84 -34.81
C VAL A 805 9.21 16.41 -35.18
N TYR A 806 8.19 15.88 -34.51
CA TYR A 806 7.71 14.52 -34.73
C TYR A 806 6.18 14.47 -34.64
N ASN A 807 5.55 13.89 -35.66
CA ASN A 807 4.13 13.57 -35.66
C ASN A 807 3.95 12.13 -35.17
N ASN A 808 3.39 11.93 -33.97
CA ASN A 808 3.17 10.60 -33.38
C ASN A 808 1.82 9.98 -33.80
N ARG A 809 1.30 10.37 -34.96
CA ARG A 809 0.09 9.82 -35.54
C ARG A 809 0.34 9.37 -36.97
N PHE A 810 -0.30 8.27 -37.37
CA PHE A 810 -0.28 7.77 -38.75
C PHE A 810 -1.16 8.61 -39.69
N CYS A 811 -0.89 9.91 -39.77
CA CYS A 811 -1.56 10.83 -40.68
C CYS A 811 -0.57 11.90 -41.19
N ASN A 812 -0.93 12.54 -42.30
CA ASN A 812 -0.20 13.72 -42.78
C ASN A 812 -0.72 14.97 -42.06
N THR A 813 0.17 15.91 -41.77
CA THR A 813 -0.19 17.21 -41.20
C THR A 813 0.76 18.29 -41.71
N SER A 814 0.27 19.54 -41.75
CA SER A 814 1.02 20.72 -42.15
C SER A 814 0.62 21.90 -41.28
N GLY A 815 1.58 22.77 -40.98
CA GLY A 815 1.40 23.85 -40.02
C GLY A 815 2.73 24.54 -39.70
N TRP A 816 2.75 25.32 -38.63
CA TRP A 816 3.90 26.13 -38.24
C TRP A 816 4.11 26.14 -36.72
N ILE A 817 5.34 26.46 -36.31
CA ILE A 817 5.74 26.66 -34.91
C ILE A 817 6.32 28.06 -34.77
N ARG A 818 5.97 28.77 -33.69
CA ARG A 818 6.49 30.13 -33.45
C ARG A 818 6.76 30.40 -31.99
N LEU A 819 5.74 30.25 -31.14
CA LEU A 819 5.81 30.54 -29.71
C LEU A 819 5.91 29.24 -28.91
N SER A 820 6.76 29.26 -27.89
CA SER A 820 6.84 28.15 -26.94
C SER A 820 5.59 28.09 -26.07
N THR A 821 5.32 26.92 -25.51
CA THR A 821 4.43 26.78 -24.35
C THR A 821 5.01 27.57 -23.17
N SER A 822 4.18 27.86 -22.18
CA SER A 822 4.62 28.49 -20.95
C SER A 822 5.61 27.60 -20.20
N ARG A 823 6.65 28.19 -19.64
CA ARG A 823 7.54 27.55 -18.68
C ARG A 823 7.91 28.50 -17.56
N ILE A 824 8.21 27.97 -16.38
CA ILE A 824 8.63 28.77 -15.24
C ILE A 824 10.15 29.08 -15.32
N GLU A 825 10.51 30.34 -15.17
CA GLU A 825 11.89 30.77 -15.02
C GLU A 825 12.10 31.38 -13.62
N LYS A 826 13.15 30.92 -12.93
CA LYS A 826 13.57 31.45 -11.63
C LYS A 826 14.49 32.66 -11.89
N GLY A 827 14.00 33.87 -11.61
CA GLY A 827 14.79 35.09 -11.75
C GLY A 827 15.86 35.25 -10.66
N ARG A 828 16.81 36.16 -10.85
CA ARG A 828 17.76 36.58 -9.79
C ARG A 828 16.95 37.15 -8.61
N GLY A 829 16.88 36.41 -7.50
CA GLY A 829 16.05 36.74 -6.33
C GLY A 829 14.89 35.76 -6.03
N GLY A 830 14.80 34.63 -6.74
CA GLY A 830 13.87 33.55 -6.40
C GLY A 830 12.41 33.77 -6.84
N ARG A 831 12.08 34.96 -7.38
CA ARG A 831 10.77 35.22 -8.01
C ARG A 831 10.61 34.34 -9.25
N LYS A 832 9.58 33.50 -9.24
CA LYS A 832 9.18 32.64 -10.35
C LYS A 832 8.28 33.42 -11.30
N LYS A 833 8.56 33.37 -12.61
CA LYS A 833 7.72 33.98 -13.66
C LYS A 833 7.48 32.98 -14.77
N LEU A 834 6.25 32.88 -15.25
CA LEU A 834 5.94 32.15 -16.47
C LEU A 834 6.39 32.97 -17.70
N VAL A 835 7.14 32.32 -18.58
CA VAL A 835 7.71 32.92 -19.79
C VAL A 835 7.37 32.05 -21.00
N GLN A 836 7.03 32.71 -22.10
CA GLN A 836 7.00 32.14 -23.44
C GLN A 836 8.05 32.86 -24.29
N VAL A 837 8.67 32.13 -25.21
CA VAL A 837 9.67 32.68 -26.13
C VAL A 837 9.35 32.30 -27.56
N ASP A 838 9.72 33.16 -28.50
CA ASP A 838 9.71 32.77 -29.91
C ASP A 838 10.83 31.76 -30.23
N ILE A 839 10.70 31.08 -31.36
CA ILE A 839 11.63 30.04 -31.80
C ILE A 839 13.05 30.57 -32.03
N ALA A 840 13.21 31.81 -32.52
CA ALA A 840 14.52 32.41 -32.73
C ALA A 840 15.25 32.59 -31.40
N ARG A 841 14.55 33.10 -30.38
CA ARG A 841 15.08 33.25 -29.02
C ARG A 841 15.38 31.90 -28.39
N GLY A 842 14.49 30.92 -28.54
CA GLY A 842 14.72 29.55 -28.05
C GLY A 842 15.98 28.93 -28.63
N LEU A 843 16.19 29.08 -29.94
CA LEU A 843 17.41 28.61 -30.64
C LEU A 843 18.62 29.55 -30.48
N GLY A 844 18.43 30.77 -29.97
CA GLY A 844 19.47 31.80 -29.89
C GLY A 844 19.98 32.23 -31.27
N LEU A 845 19.06 32.43 -32.21
CA LEU A 845 19.32 33.04 -33.50
C LEU A 845 19.32 34.57 -33.32
N ARG A 846 20.24 35.26 -34.00
CA ARG A 846 20.21 36.72 -34.08
C ARG A 846 19.18 37.06 -35.16
N MET A 847 18.18 37.87 -34.83
CA MET A 847 17.27 38.43 -35.82
C MET A 847 17.97 39.63 -36.47
N ALA A 848 18.43 39.49 -37.71
CA ALA A 848 18.76 40.63 -38.56
C ALA A 848 17.50 41.15 -39.26
N ASP A 849 17.54 42.37 -39.81
CA ASP A 849 16.38 43.04 -40.45
C ASP A 849 15.74 42.25 -41.63
N ASN A 850 16.40 41.19 -42.12
CA ASN A 850 15.94 40.30 -43.20
C ASN A 850 15.73 38.84 -42.78
N ASP A 851 15.72 38.53 -41.48
CA ASP A 851 15.47 37.17 -40.99
C ASP A 851 13.97 36.98 -40.72
N TYR A 852 13.34 36.08 -41.47
CA TYR A 852 11.93 35.68 -41.27
C TYR A 852 11.88 34.45 -40.36
N THR A 853 11.13 34.54 -39.25
CA THR A 853 10.84 33.41 -38.34
C THR A 853 9.36 33.12 -38.25
#